data_AF-A0A452YAX8-F1
#
_entry.id   AF-A0A452YAX8-F1
#
_cell.length_a   1.000
_cell.length_b   1.000
_cell.length_c   1.000
_cell.angle_alpha   90.00
_cell.angle_beta   90.00
_cell.angle_gamma   90.00
#
_symmetry.space_group_name_H-M   'P 1'
#
loop_
_entity.id
_entity.type
_entity.pdbx_description
1 polymer ?
#
loop_
_entity_poly.entity_id
_entity_poly.type
_entity_poly.pdbx_seq_one_letter_code
_entity_poly.pdbx_strand_id
1 'polypeptide(L)'
;MQAYKRVVDKPITEVREAGICMRENSFYVDTVRSFRDRRYEYKGLNKTWKGKLSEAKASGNSIKIQEAQDMVVLYDSLQLAHKCILNSFYGYVMRKGARWYSMEMAGVVTYTGAKIIQNARLLVDKIGRPLELDTDGIWCVLPGSFPENFTFKTKAEKKLTISYPCVMLNVDVARTNTNDQYQTLKDPVSKLYTTNSECSIEFEVDGPYKAMILPASKEEGILIKKRYAVFNEDGTLAELKGFEIKRRGELKLIKVFQAEVFDKFLHGSTLEECYAAVASVANRWLDLLDNQGIDISDSELLGFISESSTMSKSLVDYGEQKSCAVTTAKRLAEFLGDSMVKDKGLHCQYIVAREPQGTPVSERAVPVAIFETDAEVAKFYLRKWCKVSTEANIRFILDWSYYKQRLSSAIQKIITIPAAMQKISNPVPRVLHPDWLHKKVREKDDRFRQRKLRDMFSPLNKDMGMHNLNGTGDIEDLLTSDKGLRKTTASHGFNIGKENHPNGSPSAKASLGHCKNQQKSVIRSNEPLRDDSADEIVDRSTDYQGWLEARKRKWKYVREQKKRRRLGAAASSEGPSNNLFSARNVSQLHGNSRNRSTFFQKQELSLFRSHWQIIQLAPSTLPGRFFAWVVAEGIMFKIPINVPRVFYLNSKAPITDEFPGRRVKKILPHGKPSFNLIEVVTSEEQFRAEGRKLAAHLAEPDVEGIYETKIPLELNAILQIGCVCKVDKSAKKRNIQDGWDLAELQMKTTAEFSYLEQTVSFFYLYHSVSEGRAVYVMYFPTSLRVHAVVINPFRNKELSPVFLEKQFRDACQTPDPLHENLTFQVDYHTSMDAGSKYVQRMLLEYRQQHPGPVIGIIECPKLQAIRESVRALDDFPCVTIPCNARDNNYQALGWQATAGRTSMQRCAASTQWFNERISLARYAHVPLGNFELDWLLFTADVFFSRALHDQQQVCFILS
;
A
#
# COMPACT_ATOMS: atom_id res chain seq x y z
N MET A 1 45.77 -2.76 -18.61
CA MET A 1 46.00 -1.90 -17.43
C MET A 1 45.09 -0.68 -17.56
N GLN A 2 44.25 -0.38 -16.57
CA GLN A 2 43.65 0.96 -16.51
C GLN A 2 44.78 1.95 -16.19
N ALA A 3 45.08 2.86 -17.14
CA ALA A 3 46.21 3.78 -17.06
C ALA A 3 46.12 4.79 -15.89
N TYR A 4 44.91 5.02 -15.36
CA TYR A 4 44.65 5.93 -14.25
C TYR A 4 43.98 5.19 -13.09
N LYS A 5 44.40 5.51 -11.86
CA LYS A 5 43.82 4.94 -10.62
C LYS A 5 42.50 5.62 -10.21
N ARG A 6 42.01 6.61 -10.97
CA ARG A 6 40.82 7.41 -10.69
C ARG A 6 40.03 7.65 -11.98
N VAL A 7 38.71 7.75 -11.86
CA VAL A 7 37.77 7.94 -12.97
C VAL A 7 37.54 9.42 -13.29
N VAL A 8 37.72 10.30 -12.30
CA VAL A 8 37.52 11.75 -12.42
C VAL A 8 38.65 12.45 -11.68
N ASP A 9 39.39 13.32 -12.37
CA ASP A 9 40.32 14.24 -11.72
C ASP A 9 39.53 15.33 -10.99
N LYS A 10 40.01 15.75 -9.81
CA LYS A 10 39.36 16.83 -9.07
C LYS A 10 39.34 18.07 -9.98
N PRO A 11 38.18 18.70 -10.23
CA PRO A 11 38.11 19.83 -11.14
C PRO A 11 38.99 20.97 -10.62
N ILE A 12 39.83 21.51 -11.51
CA ILE A 12 40.55 22.76 -11.26
C ILE A 12 39.48 23.85 -11.13
N THR A 13 39.46 24.55 -10.00
CA THR A 13 38.52 25.65 -9.76
C THR A 13 39.18 26.95 -10.19
N GLU A 14 38.67 27.58 -11.25
CA GLU A 14 39.17 28.86 -11.76
C GLU A 14 38.12 29.95 -11.55
N VAL A 15 38.55 31.13 -11.09
CA VAL A 15 37.69 32.31 -11.01
C VAL A 15 37.57 32.91 -12.41
N ARG A 16 36.36 33.20 -12.85
CA ARG A 16 36.06 33.81 -14.15
C ARG A 16 35.22 35.07 -13.96
N GLU A 17 35.36 36.00 -14.89
CA GLU A 17 34.61 37.25 -14.90
C GLU A 17 33.54 37.23 -16.00
N ALA A 18 32.41 37.89 -15.74
CA ALA A 18 31.31 38.02 -16.69
C ALA A 18 30.79 39.47 -16.70
N GLY A 19 30.61 40.03 -17.89
CA GLY A 19 30.02 41.36 -18.06
C GLY A 19 28.49 41.29 -18.02
N ILE A 20 27.86 42.12 -17.18
CA ILE A 20 26.39 42.21 -17.06
C ILE A 20 25.96 43.61 -17.52
N CYS A 21 25.31 43.68 -18.68
CA CYS A 21 24.82 44.95 -19.22
C CYS A 21 23.58 45.43 -18.45
N MET A 22 23.68 46.60 -17.81
CA MET A 22 22.58 47.20 -17.05
C MET A 22 21.51 47.89 -17.92
N ARG A 23 21.70 47.92 -19.25
CA ARG A 23 20.79 48.54 -20.24
C ARG A 23 20.01 47.52 -21.08
N GLU A 24 20.22 46.24 -20.84
CA GLU A 24 19.46 45.19 -21.53
C GLU A 24 17.98 45.27 -21.14
N ASN A 25 17.09 44.72 -21.98
CA ASN A 25 15.67 44.63 -21.68
C ASN A 25 15.45 43.86 -20.36
N SER A 26 14.85 44.55 -19.39
CA SER A 26 14.68 44.08 -18.01
C SER A 26 13.55 43.06 -17.81
N PHE A 27 12.87 42.59 -18.87
CA PHE A 27 11.70 41.71 -18.74
C PHE A 27 11.95 40.49 -17.82
N TYR A 28 13.15 39.90 -17.83
CA TYR A 28 13.48 38.75 -17.00
C TYR A 28 13.54 39.14 -15.51
N VAL A 29 14.30 40.18 -15.17
CA VAL A 29 14.44 40.65 -13.78
C VAL A 29 13.11 41.22 -13.25
N ASP A 30 12.35 41.91 -14.09
CA ASP A 30 11.03 42.44 -13.73
C ASP A 30 10.02 41.32 -13.49
N THR A 31 10.10 40.22 -14.25
CA THR A 31 9.29 39.03 -13.98
C THR A 31 9.65 38.41 -12.63
N VAL A 32 10.94 38.27 -12.32
CA VAL A 32 11.40 37.76 -11.02
C VAL A 32 10.94 38.67 -9.88
N ARG A 33 11.09 39.99 -10.05
CA ARG A 33 10.67 41.01 -9.09
C ARG A 33 9.16 40.96 -8.85
N SER A 34 8.34 40.88 -9.90
CA SER A 34 6.89 40.73 -9.80
C SER A 34 6.48 39.47 -9.02
N PHE A 35 7.14 38.33 -9.26
CA PHE A 35 6.87 37.09 -8.51
C PHE A 35 7.31 37.19 -7.04
N ARG A 36 8.43 37.85 -6.76
CA ARG A 36 8.91 38.13 -5.40
C ARG A 36 7.91 39.00 -4.65
N ASP A 37 7.49 40.10 -5.24
CA ASP A 37 6.62 41.08 -4.59
C ASP A 37 5.23 40.48 -4.33
N ARG A 38 4.68 39.72 -5.29
CA ARG A 38 3.45 38.95 -5.09
C ARG A 38 3.56 37.92 -3.96
N ARG A 39 4.73 37.27 -3.82
CA ARG A 39 4.98 36.39 -2.67
C ARG A 39 4.95 37.16 -1.35
N TYR A 40 5.51 38.37 -1.31
CA TYR A 40 5.51 39.21 -0.11
C TYR A 40 4.09 39.67 0.27
N GLU A 41 3.22 39.97 -0.69
CA GLU A 41 1.80 40.22 -0.43
C GLU A 41 1.15 39.04 0.29
N TYR A 42 1.32 37.81 -0.23
CA TYR A 42 0.78 36.61 0.41
C TYR A 42 1.41 36.30 1.77
N LYS A 43 2.72 36.56 1.95
CA LYS A 43 3.40 36.43 3.25
C LYS A 43 2.84 37.43 4.27
N GLY A 44 2.58 38.66 3.86
CA GLY A 44 1.95 39.70 4.68
C GLY A 44 0.50 39.35 5.06
N LEU A 45 -0.28 38.84 4.11
CA LEU A 45 -1.64 38.35 4.36
C LEU A 45 -1.63 37.16 5.32
N ASN A 46 -0.73 36.20 5.14
CA ASN A 46 -0.57 35.07 6.08
C ASN A 46 -0.31 35.55 7.51
N LYS A 47 0.61 36.50 7.70
CA LYS A 47 0.91 37.09 9.02
C LYS A 47 -0.32 37.77 9.62
N THR A 48 -1.06 38.54 8.81
CA THR A 48 -2.29 39.23 9.23
C THR A 48 -3.35 38.22 9.67
N TRP A 49 -3.56 37.15 8.91
CA TRP A 49 -4.55 36.12 9.23
C TRP A 49 -4.15 35.23 10.40
N LYS A 50 -2.85 35.02 10.65
CA LYS A 50 -2.36 34.40 11.90
C LYS A 50 -2.72 35.25 13.12
N GLY A 51 -2.58 36.57 13.02
CA GLY A 51 -3.03 37.51 14.07
C GLY A 51 -4.53 37.40 14.33
N LYS A 52 -5.35 37.45 13.25
CA LYS A 52 -6.81 37.27 13.34
C LYS A 52 -7.22 35.92 13.92
N LEU A 53 -6.48 34.85 13.63
CA LEU A 53 -6.74 33.53 14.20
C LEU A 53 -6.51 33.52 15.72
N SER A 54 -5.45 34.16 16.20
CA SER A 54 -5.20 34.32 17.64
C SER A 54 -6.31 35.12 18.32
N GLU A 55 -6.76 36.22 17.70
CA GLU A 55 -7.91 37.02 18.19
C GLU A 55 -9.22 36.21 18.19
N ALA A 56 -9.49 35.44 17.13
CA ALA A 56 -10.67 34.59 17.02
C ALA A 56 -10.68 33.50 18.10
N LYS A 57 -9.52 32.87 18.36
CA LYS A 57 -9.35 31.90 19.46
C LYS A 57 -9.61 32.52 20.82
N ALA A 58 -9.12 33.74 21.07
CA ALA A 58 -9.38 34.46 22.31
C ALA A 58 -10.88 34.82 22.47
N SER A 59 -11.59 35.07 21.37
CA SER A 59 -13.03 35.39 21.38
C SER A 59 -13.97 34.18 21.52
N GLY A 60 -13.45 32.94 21.37
CA GLY A 60 -14.24 31.70 21.49
C GLY A 60 -15.24 31.41 20.37
N ASN A 61 -15.28 32.20 19.29
CA ASN A 61 -16.24 32.01 18.19
C ASN A 61 -15.75 30.94 17.19
N SER A 62 -16.41 29.77 17.20
CA SER A 62 -16.04 28.61 16.37
C SER A 62 -16.04 28.88 14.87
N ILE A 63 -16.99 29.68 14.36
CA ILE A 63 -17.10 30.00 12.92
C ILE A 63 -15.92 30.86 12.48
N LYS A 64 -15.59 31.90 13.27
CA LYS A 64 -14.44 32.79 12.97
C LYS A 64 -13.10 32.08 13.10
N ILE A 65 -12.99 31.12 14.02
CA ILE A 65 -11.78 30.30 14.17
C ILE A 65 -11.57 29.46 12.91
N GLN A 66 -12.62 28.79 12.42
CA GLN A 66 -12.52 27.96 11.21
C GLN A 66 -12.17 28.81 9.97
N GLU A 67 -12.86 29.94 9.76
CA GLU A 67 -12.57 30.85 8.67
C GLU A 67 -11.12 31.36 8.71
N ALA A 68 -10.66 31.84 9.87
CA ALA A 68 -9.30 32.33 10.01
C ALA A 68 -8.26 31.21 9.79
N GLN A 69 -8.55 29.98 10.22
CA GLN A 69 -7.69 28.83 10.01
C GLN A 69 -7.58 28.46 8.52
N ASP A 70 -8.70 28.44 7.80
CA ASP A 70 -8.72 28.17 6.36
C ASP A 70 -7.93 29.24 5.58
N MET A 71 -8.08 30.51 5.94
CA MET A 71 -7.34 31.61 5.31
C MET A 71 -5.84 31.55 5.61
N VAL A 72 -5.44 31.15 6.82
CA VAL A 72 -4.01 30.92 7.16
C VAL A 72 -3.43 29.82 6.27
N VAL A 73 -4.13 28.69 6.12
CA VAL A 73 -3.68 27.57 5.27
C VAL A 73 -3.59 27.98 3.80
N LEU A 74 -4.58 28.74 3.30
CA LEU A 74 -4.61 29.24 1.93
C LEU A 74 -3.40 30.13 1.62
N TYR A 75 -3.17 31.17 2.43
CA TYR A 75 -2.06 32.11 2.18
C TYR A 75 -0.70 31.48 2.44
N ASP A 76 -0.59 30.52 3.36
CA ASP A 76 0.65 29.77 3.53
C ASP A 76 0.95 28.93 2.27
N SER A 77 -0.07 28.26 1.74
CA SER A 77 0.06 27.49 0.50
C SER A 77 0.46 28.36 -0.68
N LEU A 78 -0.17 29.54 -0.83
CA LEU A 78 0.12 30.48 -1.92
C LEU A 78 1.54 31.05 -1.84
N GLN A 79 2.01 31.47 -0.65
CA GLN A 79 3.38 31.98 -0.51
C GLN A 79 4.43 30.89 -0.72
N LEU A 80 4.18 29.66 -0.27
CA LEU A 80 5.07 28.51 -0.52
C LEU A 80 5.11 28.14 -2.01
N ALA A 81 3.98 28.17 -2.70
CA ALA A 81 3.94 27.93 -4.16
C ALA A 81 4.79 28.97 -4.91
N HIS A 82 4.66 30.26 -4.57
CA HIS A 82 5.47 31.31 -5.17
C HIS A 82 6.95 31.19 -4.78
N LYS A 83 7.27 30.74 -3.56
CA LYS A 83 8.65 30.43 -3.14
C LYS A 83 9.28 29.37 -4.05
N CYS A 84 8.55 28.29 -4.35
CA CYS A 84 9.03 27.24 -5.24
C CYS A 84 9.31 27.76 -6.66
N ILE A 85 8.43 28.60 -7.20
CA ILE A 85 8.61 29.21 -8.52
C ILE A 85 9.81 30.18 -8.49
N LEU A 86 9.93 31.01 -7.45
CA LEU A 86 11.02 31.96 -7.30
C LEU A 86 12.39 31.24 -7.30
N ASN A 87 12.52 30.19 -6.50
CA ASN A 87 13.73 29.34 -6.48
C ASN A 87 13.97 28.63 -7.82
N SER A 88 12.91 28.35 -8.58
CA SER A 88 12.99 27.72 -9.89
C SER A 88 13.51 28.66 -10.97
N PHE A 89 13.38 29.99 -10.86
CA PHE A 89 14.00 30.93 -11.82
C PHE A 89 15.53 30.77 -11.83
N TYR A 90 16.15 30.67 -10.65
CA TYR A 90 17.58 30.38 -10.53
C TYR A 90 17.94 29.00 -11.11
N GLY A 91 17.16 27.95 -10.81
CA GLY A 91 17.40 26.62 -11.38
C GLY A 91 17.16 26.54 -12.89
N TYR A 92 16.27 27.38 -13.43
CA TYR A 92 15.87 27.39 -14.83
C TYR A 92 17.02 27.79 -15.75
N VAL A 93 17.85 28.77 -15.35
CA VAL A 93 18.96 29.24 -16.21
C VAL A 93 20.06 28.20 -16.41
N MET A 94 20.10 27.15 -15.58
CA MET A 94 20.99 25.99 -15.73
C MET A 94 20.28 24.73 -16.24
N ARG A 95 18.98 24.81 -16.54
CA ARG A 95 18.22 23.65 -17.03
C ARG A 95 18.57 23.37 -18.49
N LYS A 96 18.95 22.14 -18.79
CA LYS A 96 19.18 21.68 -20.18
C LYS A 96 17.94 21.94 -21.04
N GLY A 97 18.12 22.61 -22.17
CA GLY A 97 17.03 22.99 -23.10
C GLY A 97 16.19 24.20 -22.65
N ALA A 98 16.62 24.98 -21.66
CA ALA A 98 16.00 26.26 -21.33
C ALA A 98 16.19 27.27 -22.48
N ARG A 99 15.18 28.11 -22.72
CA ARG A 99 15.25 29.17 -23.74
C ARG A 99 16.24 30.25 -23.36
N TRP A 100 16.30 30.59 -22.07
CA TRP A 100 17.28 31.51 -21.48
C TRP A 100 18.24 30.73 -20.59
N TYR A 101 19.10 29.93 -21.23
CA TYR A 101 20.17 29.20 -20.54
C TYR A 101 21.41 30.09 -20.41
N SER A 102 21.96 30.22 -19.20
CA SER A 102 23.25 30.88 -18.94
C SER A 102 23.91 30.27 -17.72
N MET A 103 25.10 29.72 -17.92
CA MET A 103 25.92 29.17 -16.84
C MET A 103 26.59 30.27 -16.03
N GLU A 104 26.98 31.35 -16.71
CA GLU A 104 27.61 32.54 -16.15
C GLU A 104 26.68 33.20 -15.15
N MET A 105 25.41 33.43 -15.51
CA MET A 105 24.42 34.03 -14.60
C MET A 105 24.26 33.20 -13.32
N ALA A 106 24.11 31.86 -13.44
CA ALA A 106 23.99 30.99 -12.28
C ALA A 106 25.27 30.99 -11.42
N GLY A 107 26.43 31.01 -12.07
CA GLY A 107 27.74 31.10 -11.42
C GLY A 107 27.88 32.38 -10.60
N VAL A 108 27.59 33.54 -11.20
CA VAL A 108 27.67 34.86 -10.54
C VAL A 108 26.75 34.93 -9.33
N VAL A 109 25.49 34.49 -9.46
CA VAL A 109 24.52 34.47 -8.35
C VAL A 109 25.02 33.59 -7.19
N THR A 110 25.51 32.38 -7.51
CA THR A 110 26.01 31.44 -6.49
C THR A 110 27.25 31.97 -5.79
N TYR A 111 28.19 32.53 -6.55
CA TYR A 111 29.43 33.08 -6.01
C TYR A 111 29.16 34.28 -5.11
N THR A 112 28.28 35.19 -5.55
CA THR A 112 27.88 36.37 -4.78
C THR A 112 27.15 35.98 -3.49
N GLY A 113 26.19 35.05 -3.55
CA GLY A 113 25.50 34.54 -2.37
C GLY A 113 26.46 33.85 -1.38
N ALA A 114 27.40 33.04 -1.88
CA ALA A 114 28.43 32.41 -1.07
C ALA A 114 29.35 33.44 -0.38
N LYS A 115 29.68 34.55 -1.06
CA LYS A 115 30.49 35.63 -0.47
C LYS A 115 29.74 36.37 0.62
N ILE A 116 28.47 36.71 0.40
CA ILE A 116 27.60 37.38 1.38
C ILE A 116 27.50 36.54 2.66
N ILE A 117 27.18 35.24 2.54
CA ILE A 117 27.02 34.38 3.72
C ILE A 117 28.35 34.12 4.44
N GLN A 118 29.48 34.09 3.72
CA GLN A 118 30.81 34.00 4.32
C GLN A 118 31.16 35.25 5.13
N ASN A 119 30.89 36.44 4.59
CA ASN A 119 31.10 37.70 5.30
C ASN A 119 30.24 37.77 6.56
N ALA A 120 28.94 37.44 6.45
CA ALA A 120 28.04 37.36 7.60
C ALA A 120 28.54 36.36 8.65
N ARG A 121 29.02 35.18 8.24
CA ARG A 121 29.60 34.18 9.15
C ARG A 121 30.85 34.70 9.84
N LEU A 122 31.73 35.42 9.14
CA LEU A 122 32.93 36.02 9.74
C LEU A 122 32.57 37.09 10.79
N LEU A 123 31.51 37.85 10.57
CA LEU A 123 31.01 38.81 11.56
C LEU A 123 30.42 38.08 12.77
N VAL A 124 29.55 37.09 12.55
CA VAL A 124 28.93 36.29 13.61
C VAL A 124 29.97 35.55 14.47
N ASP A 125 31.04 35.03 13.88
CA ASP A 125 32.14 34.34 14.58
C ASP A 125 32.92 35.26 15.54
N LYS A 126 32.87 36.59 15.32
CA LYS A 126 33.51 37.57 16.22
C LYS A 126 32.63 37.92 17.43
N ILE A 127 31.31 37.82 17.29
CA ILE A 127 30.34 38.27 18.31
C ILE A 127 29.61 37.11 19.01
N GLY A 128 29.70 35.91 18.47
CA GLY A 128 29.01 34.71 18.96
C GLY A 128 29.60 33.45 18.37
N ARG A 129 28.79 32.40 18.23
CA ARG A 129 29.24 31.11 17.67
C ARG A 129 28.31 30.65 16.55
N PRO A 130 28.78 30.56 15.29
CA PRO A 130 28.03 29.93 14.22
C PRO A 130 28.00 28.41 14.44
N LEU A 131 26.83 27.80 14.28
CA LEU A 131 26.59 26.36 14.46
C LEU A 131 26.45 25.62 13.14
N GLU A 132 25.62 26.12 12.23
CA GLU A 132 25.38 25.54 10.90
C GLU A 132 25.19 26.67 9.89
N LEU A 133 25.72 26.47 8.67
CA LEU A 133 25.59 27.41 7.56
C LEU A 133 25.02 26.64 6.36
N ASP A 134 23.88 27.08 5.84
CA ASP A 134 23.27 26.51 4.63
C ASP A 134 22.94 27.62 3.64
N THR A 135 23.61 27.61 2.47
CA THR A 135 23.36 28.43 1.26
C THR A 135 23.21 29.93 1.49
N ASP A 136 22.13 30.36 2.15
CA ASP A 136 21.68 31.72 2.42
C ASP A 136 21.33 32.00 3.90
N GLY A 137 21.49 31.02 4.80
CA GLY A 137 21.18 31.15 6.23
C GLY A 137 22.31 30.70 7.16
N ILE A 138 22.38 31.32 8.35
CA ILE A 138 23.32 30.97 9.42
C ILE A 138 22.52 30.71 10.69
N TRP A 139 22.64 29.50 11.22
CA TRP A 139 22.26 29.19 12.60
C TRP A 139 23.41 29.56 13.51
N CYS A 140 23.16 30.42 14.49
CA CYS A 140 24.16 30.85 15.45
C CYS A 140 23.58 31.01 16.85
N VAL A 141 24.48 31.01 17.83
CA VAL A 141 24.15 31.39 19.20
C VAL A 141 24.91 32.66 19.55
N LEU A 142 24.16 33.65 20.05
CA LEU A 142 24.69 34.90 20.59
C LEU A 142 24.58 34.87 22.13
N PRO A 143 25.41 35.64 22.85
CA PRO A 143 25.28 35.78 24.30
C PRO A 143 23.86 36.26 24.69
N GLY A 144 23.31 35.75 25.80
CA GLY A 144 21.97 36.16 26.27
C GLY A 144 21.87 37.65 26.65
N SER A 145 23.01 38.31 26.89
CA SER A 145 23.10 39.76 27.13
C SER A 145 23.24 40.59 25.83
N PHE A 146 23.28 39.95 24.66
CA PHE A 146 23.45 40.64 23.39
C PHE A 146 22.18 41.43 23.01
N PRO A 147 22.28 42.65 22.46
CA PRO A 147 21.11 43.43 22.09
C PRO A 147 20.25 42.72 21.04
N GLU A 148 18.96 42.53 21.34
CA GLU A 148 18.03 41.82 20.45
C GLU A 148 17.02 42.78 19.80
N ASN A 149 15.85 42.99 20.41
CA ASN A 149 14.77 43.77 19.83
C ASN A 149 14.61 45.14 20.50
N PHE A 150 14.52 46.20 19.70
CA PHE A 150 14.25 47.57 20.15
C PHE A 150 12.94 48.09 19.56
N THR A 151 12.11 48.74 20.37
CA THR A 151 10.85 49.35 19.90
C THR A 151 10.94 50.88 19.97
N PHE A 152 10.90 51.53 18.82
CA PHE A 152 10.83 52.98 18.69
C PHE A 152 9.38 53.46 18.70
N LYS A 153 9.15 54.61 19.35
CA LYS A 153 7.89 55.35 19.26
C LYS A 153 8.04 56.43 18.19
N THR A 154 7.25 56.34 17.13
CA THR A 154 7.25 57.38 16.07
C THR A 154 6.43 58.59 16.50
N LYS A 155 6.65 59.74 15.85
CA LYS A 155 5.83 60.96 16.06
C LYS A 155 4.34 60.76 15.76
N ALA A 156 4.00 59.73 14.97
CA ALA A 156 2.63 59.32 14.66
C ALA A 156 2.10 58.24 15.62
N GLU A 157 2.70 58.09 16.80
CA GLU A 157 2.38 57.10 17.85
C GLU A 157 2.44 55.62 17.45
N LYS A 158 2.81 55.32 16.20
CA LYS A 158 3.03 53.95 15.73
C LYS A 158 4.32 53.39 16.32
N LYS A 159 4.25 52.18 16.90
CA LYS A 159 5.40 51.43 17.40
C LYS A 159 6.13 50.77 16.23
N LEU A 160 7.43 51.00 16.11
CA LEU A 160 8.31 50.34 15.14
C LEU A 160 9.32 49.48 15.89
N THR A 161 9.24 48.16 15.74
CA THR A 161 10.19 47.22 16.34
C THR A 161 11.25 46.83 15.33
N ILE A 162 12.52 46.92 15.71
CA ILE A 162 13.66 46.41 14.95
C ILE A 162 14.34 45.27 15.70
N SER A 163 14.97 44.37 14.95
CA SER A 163 15.93 43.41 15.49
C SER A 163 17.35 43.89 15.17
N TYR A 164 18.14 44.15 16.20
CA TYR A 164 19.50 44.67 16.06
C TYR A 164 20.44 43.72 15.30
N PRO A 165 20.50 42.39 15.59
CA PRO A 165 21.31 41.47 14.79
C PRO A 165 20.97 41.48 13.30
N CYS A 166 19.68 41.57 12.99
CA CYS A 166 19.17 41.64 11.61
C CYS A 166 19.60 42.93 10.92
N VAL A 167 19.35 44.09 11.55
CA VAL A 167 19.72 45.40 11.00
C VAL A 167 21.24 45.53 10.81
N MET A 168 22.03 45.04 11.77
CA MET A 168 23.49 45.03 11.69
C MET A 168 23.98 44.31 10.43
N LEU A 169 23.46 43.11 10.16
CA LEU A 169 23.81 42.34 8.96
C LEU A 169 23.32 43.02 7.67
N ASN A 170 22.12 43.60 7.67
CA ASN A 170 21.57 44.28 6.50
C ASN A 170 22.37 45.54 6.13
N VAL A 171 22.88 46.29 7.13
CA VAL A 171 23.75 47.44 6.89
C VAL A 171 25.09 46.99 6.30
N ASP A 172 25.67 45.89 6.78
CA ASP A 172 26.91 45.33 6.22
C ASP A 172 26.72 44.92 4.75
N VAL A 173 25.66 44.17 4.46
CA VAL A 173 25.31 43.76 3.09
C VAL A 173 25.07 44.96 2.18
N ALA A 174 24.30 45.97 2.62
CA ALA A 174 24.06 47.16 1.82
C ALA A 174 25.36 47.90 1.50
N ARG A 175 26.33 47.96 2.42
CA ARG A 175 27.63 48.60 2.17
C ARG A 175 28.51 47.84 1.18
N THR A 176 28.46 46.50 1.19
CA THR A 176 29.36 45.69 0.37
C THR A 176 28.75 45.20 -0.95
N ASN A 177 27.42 45.23 -1.09
CA ASN A 177 26.71 44.56 -2.19
C ASN A 177 25.66 45.44 -2.90
N THR A 178 25.60 46.75 -2.64
CA THR A 178 24.75 47.66 -3.42
C THR A 178 25.27 47.78 -4.85
N ASN A 179 24.35 47.69 -5.82
CA ASN A 179 24.67 47.94 -7.22
C ASN A 179 24.40 49.42 -7.55
N ASP A 180 25.46 50.24 -7.56
CA ASP A 180 25.40 51.66 -7.91
C ASP A 180 25.31 51.93 -9.42
N GLN A 181 25.34 50.86 -10.25
CA GLN A 181 25.31 50.94 -11.70
C GLN A 181 23.95 50.53 -12.29
N TYR A 182 22.92 50.31 -11.47
CA TYR A 182 21.62 49.84 -11.95
C TYR A 182 20.95 50.91 -12.84
N GLN A 183 20.67 50.59 -14.11
CA GLN A 183 20.06 51.53 -15.05
C GLN A 183 18.62 51.13 -15.39
N THR A 184 17.72 52.10 -15.45
CA THR A 184 16.31 51.91 -15.83
C THR A 184 15.94 52.80 -17.01
N LEU A 185 15.16 52.26 -17.95
CA LEU A 185 14.65 53.00 -19.10
C LEU A 185 13.52 53.92 -18.64
N LYS A 186 13.75 55.23 -18.67
CA LYS A 186 12.76 56.24 -18.25
C LYS A 186 11.88 56.71 -19.40
N ASP A 187 12.47 56.88 -20.59
CA ASP A 187 11.74 57.22 -21.81
C ASP A 187 12.07 56.25 -22.94
N PRO A 188 11.11 55.39 -23.34
CA PRO A 188 11.29 54.44 -24.43
C PRO A 188 11.55 55.08 -25.80
N VAL A 189 11.06 56.31 -26.03
CA VAL A 189 11.15 56.98 -27.33
C VAL A 189 12.53 57.59 -27.53
N SER A 190 13.01 58.39 -26.57
CA SER A 190 14.37 58.95 -26.61
C SER A 190 15.47 57.98 -26.17
N LYS A 191 15.10 56.78 -25.68
CA LYS A 191 16.01 55.77 -25.11
C LYS A 191 16.84 56.31 -23.94
N LEU A 192 16.25 57.19 -23.12
CA LEU A 192 16.90 57.77 -21.96
C LEU A 192 16.92 56.79 -20.78
N TYR A 193 18.12 56.51 -20.26
CA TYR A 193 18.33 55.68 -19.08
C TYR A 193 18.72 56.53 -17.86
N THR A 194 18.24 56.14 -16.68
CA THR A 194 18.64 56.74 -15.40
C THR A 194 19.35 55.71 -14.54
N THR A 195 20.51 56.08 -13.98
CA THR A 195 21.28 55.24 -13.06
C THR A 195 20.86 55.52 -11.62
N ASN A 196 20.54 54.47 -10.87
CA ASN A 196 20.20 54.52 -9.45
C ASN A 196 20.96 53.41 -8.69
N SER A 197 21.14 53.57 -7.39
CA SER A 197 21.65 52.52 -6.51
C SER A 197 20.53 51.55 -6.13
N GLU A 198 20.73 50.25 -6.37
CA GLU A 198 19.76 49.20 -6.06
C GLU A 198 20.39 48.13 -5.16
N CYS A 199 19.76 47.86 -4.02
CA CYS A 199 20.04 46.68 -3.19
C CYS A 199 18.73 46.19 -2.58
N SER A 200 18.37 44.94 -2.84
CA SER A 200 17.18 44.30 -2.25
C SER A 200 17.52 42.99 -1.52
N ILE A 201 18.77 42.87 -1.06
CA ILE A 201 19.26 41.72 -0.32
C ILE A 201 19.18 42.05 1.17
N GLU A 202 18.29 41.34 1.86
CA GLU A 202 18.05 41.54 3.28
C GLU A 202 18.03 40.18 3.98
N PHE A 203 18.75 40.08 5.10
CA PHE A 203 18.53 39.06 6.10
C PHE A 203 17.22 39.35 6.84
N GLU A 204 16.57 38.26 7.24
CA GLU A 204 15.51 38.26 8.24
C GLU A 204 15.99 37.40 9.41
N VAL A 205 15.66 37.80 10.63
CA VAL A 205 15.88 36.96 11.82
C VAL A 205 14.62 36.18 12.15
N ASP A 206 14.79 34.93 12.51
CA ASP A 206 13.74 34.07 13.04
C ASP A 206 14.28 33.46 14.34
N GLY A 207 13.57 33.67 15.46
CA GLY A 207 14.05 33.39 16.82
C GLY A 207 13.62 34.48 17.83
N PRO A 208 14.00 34.35 19.12
CA PRO A 208 14.91 33.35 19.68
C PRO A 208 14.26 31.96 19.82
N TYR A 209 15.11 30.93 19.90
CA TYR A 209 14.69 29.53 20.03
C TYR A 209 15.15 28.93 21.36
N LYS A 210 14.43 27.94 21.87
CA LYS A 210 14.73 27.26 23.14
C LYS A 210 15.94 26.36 23.05
N ALA A 211 16.00 25.54 22.00
CA ALA A 211 17.03 24.51 21.84
C ALA A 211 17.29 24.21 20.37
N MET A 212 18.55 23.88 20.08
CA MET A 212 18.98 23.39 18.77
C MET A 212 19.91 22.18 18.95
N ILE A 213 19.58 21.07 18.30
CA ILE A 213 20.32 19.81 18.37
C ILE A 213 20.97 19.54 17.01
N LEU A 214 22.30 19.41 16.99
CA LEU A 214 23.08 19.07 15.80
C LEU A 214 23.77 17.71 15.98
N PRO A 215 23.65 16.78 15.01
CA PRO A 215 24.34 15.50 15.07
C PRO A 215 25.80 15.64 14.63
N ALA A 216 26.64 14.70 15.06
CA ALA A 216 28.05 14.61 14.67
C ALA A 216 28.31 13.40 13.74
N SER A 217 29.33 13.50 12.90
CA SER A 217 29.76 12.38 12.04
C SER A 217 30.46 11.31 12.85
N LYS A 218 30.39 10.08 12.34
CA LYS A 218 31.20 8.96 12.83
C LYS A 218 32.66 9.05 12.40
N GLU A 219 32.95 9.81 11.34
CA GLU A 219 34.29 9.98 10.79
C GLU A 219 34.91 11.27 11.32
N GLU A 220 36.19 11.22 11.68
CA GLU A 220 36.92 12.37 12.22
C GLU A 220 37.04 13.49 11.19
N GLY A 221 36.72 14.72 11.60
CA GLY A 221 36.89 15.91 10.75
C GLY A 221 35.82 16.08 9.66
N ILE A 222 34.86 15.15 9.55
CA ILE A 222 33.73 15.27 8.64
C ILE A 222 32.53 15.84 9.40
N LEU A 223 31.96 16.93 8.88
CA LEU A 223 30.73 17.51 9.43
C LEU A 223 29.50 16.95 8.71
N ILE A 224 28.43 16.69 9.46
CA ILE A 224 27.14 16.33 8.87
C ILE A 224 26.38 17.61 8.53
N LYS A 225 26.35 17.95 7.25
CA LYS A 225 25.61 19.12 6.77
C LYS A 225 24.11 18.86 6.70
N LYS A 226 23.31 19.92 6.86
CA LYS A 226 21.84 19.94 6.67
C LYS A 226 21.07 18.96 7.57
N ARG A 227 21.54 18.72 8.78
CA ARG A 227 20.81 17.93 9.80
C ARG A 227 20.76 18.68 11.12
N TYR A 228 19.57 19.07 11.54
CA TYR A 228 19.34 19.78 12.81
C TYR A 228 17.87 19.71 13.21
N ALA A 229 17.64 19.81 14.52
CA ALA A 229 16.32 19.94 15.13
C ALA A 229 16.30 21.22 15.98
N VAL A 230 15.29 22.06 15.80
CA VAL A 230 15.14 23.35 16.46
C VAL A 230 13.77 23.42 17.13
N PHE A 231 13.74 23.91 18.37
CA PHE A 231 12.53 24.00 19.18
C PHE A 231 12.22 25.45 19.57
N ASN A 232 10.93 25.79 19.51
CA ASN A 232 10.38 27.06 19.98
C ASN A 232 10.41 27.13 21.52
N GLU A 233 10.22 28.34 22.07
CA GLU A 233 10.14 28.56 23.53
C GLU A 233 9.02 27.76 24.21
N ASP A 234 7.89 27.57 23.52
CA ASP A 234 6.76 26.76 24.00
C ASP A 234 7.05 25.25 24.02
N GLY A 235 8.23 24.82 23.54
CA GLY A 235 8.65 23.42 23.44
C GLY A 235 8.17 22.73 22.16
N THR A 236 7.44 23.42 21.28
CA THR A 236 7.04 22.84 19.99
C THR A 236 8.22 22.76 19.03
N LEU A 237 8.21 21.74 18.17
CA LEU A 237 9.24 21.56 17.15
C LEU A 237 9.07 22.60 16.03
N ALA A 238 9.99 23.56 15.97
CA ALA A 238 9.98 24.64 14.99
C ALA A 238 10.43 24.14 13.62
N GLU A 239 11.59 23.49 13.58
CA GLU A 239 12.17 23.00 12.33
C GLU A 239 12.96 21.70 12.54
N LEU A 240 12.80 20.77 11.60
CA LEU A 240 13.50 19.49 11.60
C LEU A 240 13.96 19.16 10.18
N LYS A 241 15.29 19.09 9.99
CA LYS A 241 15.91 18.91 8.67
C LYS A 241 16.80 17.69 8.62
N GLY A 242 16.78 17.03 7.46
CA GLY A 242 17.76 16.01 7.06
C GLY A 242 17.75 14.69 7.83
N PHE A 243 17.08 14.61 8.98
CA PHE A 243 16.88 13.39 9.76
C PHE A 243 15.92 12.40 9.09
N GLU A 244 16.14 11.12 9.39
CA GLU A 244 15.45 9.96 8.84
C GLU A 244 13.93 10.04 9.05
N ILE A 245 13.45 10.57 10.18
CA ILE A 245 12.02 10.80 10.47
C ILE A 245 11.28 11.60 9.38
N LYS A 246 11.91 12.60 8.74
CA LYS A 246 11.29 13.39 7.65
C LYS A 246 11.48 12.77 6.26
N ARG A 247 12.34 11.76 6.11
CA ARG A 247 12.60 11.12 4.81
C ARG A 247 11.48 10.15 4.44
N ARG A 248 11.19 10.05 3.15
CA ARG A 248 10.33 8.98 2.61
C ARG A 248 11.17 7.69 2.56
N GLY A 249 10.67 6.60 3.14
CA GLY A 249 11.46 5.38 3.31
C GLY A 249 12.17 5.30 4.68
N GLU A 250 13.30 4.59 4.69
CA GLU A 250 14.17 4.30 5.86
C GLU A 250 13.58 3.29 6.85
N LEU A 251 14.41 2.85 7.79
CA LEU A 251 14.06 1.92 8.86
C LEU A 251 13.12 2.60 9.87
N LYS A 252 11.90 2.07 10.03
CA LYS A 252 10.87 2.67 10.89
C LYS A 252 11.31 2.82 12.35
N LEU A 253 12.02 1.83 12.89
CA LEU A 253 12.65 1.86 14.22
C LEU A 253 13.41 3.17 14.48
N ILE A 254 14.24 3.61 13.52
CA ILE A 254 15.05 4.83 13.67
C ILE A 254 14.17 6.08 13.64
N LYS A 255 13.08 6.07 12.87
CA LYS A 255 12.16 7.20 12.77
C LYS A 255 11.40 7.40 14.09
N VAL A 256 10.95 6.31 14.70
CA VAL A 256 10.26 6.34 16.00
C VAL A 256 11.24 6.71 17.11
N PHE A 257 12.43 6.09 17.13
CA PHE A 257 13.50 6.49 18.05
C PHE A 257 13.83 7.99 17.94
N GLN A 258 13.94 8.53 16.73
CA GLN A 258 14.18 9.97 16.51
C GLN A 258 13.02 10.84 17.00
N ALA A 259 11.78 10.43 16.77
CA ALA A 259 10.61 11.18 17.25
C ALA A 259 10.63 11.32 18.78
N GLU A 260 10.91 10.24 19.49
CA GLU A 260 10.94 10.23 20.95
C GLU A 260 12.19 10.90 21.53
N VAL A 261 13.36 10.71 20.90
CA VAL A 261 14.62 11.25 21.43
C VAL A 261 14.65 12.78 21.35
N PHE A 262 14.10 13.37 20.28
CA PHE A 262 14.13 14.82 20.09
C PHE A 262 13.30 15.56 21.13
N ASP A 263 12.12 15.06 21.46
CA ASP A 263 11.30 15.59 22.55
C ASP A 263 12.05 15.52 23.89
N LYS A 264 12.82 14.44 24.09
CA LYS A 264 13.51 14.19 25.36
C LYS A 264 14.71 15.12 25.61
N PHE A 265 15.26 15.77 24.58
CA PHE A 265 16.29 16.80 24.72
C PHE A 265 15.79 18.08 25.43
N LEU A 266 14.47 18.26 25.59
CA LEU A 266 13.91 19.42 26.30
C LEU A 266 13.82 19.25 27.83
N HIS A 267 14.15 18.07 28.35
CA HIS A 267 14.16 17.80 29.79
C HIS A 267 15.56 17.95 30.40
N GLY A 268 15.59 18.15 31.72
CA GLY A 268 16.82 18.37 32.49
C GLY A 268 17.07 19.86 32.74
N SER A 269 17.66 20.16 33.89
CA SER A 269 18.10 21.51 34.25
C SER A 269 19.58 21.74 33.92
N THR A 270 20.35 20.66 33.80
CA THR A 270 21.76 20.64 33.39
C THR A 270 21.94 19.85 32.09
N LEU A 271 23.09 20.04 31.43
CA LEU A 271 23.38 19.33 30.18
C LEU A 271 23.56 17.83 30.44
N GLU A 272 24.11 17.46 31.60
CA GLU A 272 24.26 16.08 32.07
C GLU A 272 22.89 15.40 32.28
N GLU A 273 21.95 16.07 32.96
CA GLU A 273 20.58 15.57 33.15
C GLU A 273 19.84 15.40 31.82
N CYS A 274 20.02 16.34 30.89
CA CYS A 274 19.46 16.25 29.54
C CYS A 274 19.96 15.00 28.80
N TYR A 275 21.28 14.77 28.77
CA TYR A 275 21.85 13.59 28.14
C TYR A 275 21.48 12.28 28.87
N ALA A 276 21.28 12.32 30.19
CA ALA A 276 20.80 11.16 30.96
C ALA A 276 19.35 10.79 30.58
N ALA A 277 18.46 11.78 30.45
CA ALA A 277 17.07 11.57 30.01
C ALA A 277 17.02 10.96 28.59
N VAL A 278 17.84 11.49 27.68
CA VAL A 278 17.98 10.98 26.31
C VAL A 278 18.59 9.58 26.28
N ALA A 279 19.55 9.28 27.16
CA ALA A 279 20.14 7.95 27.27
C ALA A 279 19.17 6.89 27.79
N SER A 280 18.24 7.24 28.68
CA SER A 280 17.17 6.32 29.12
C SER A 280 16.34 5.81 27.93
N VAL A 281 15.97 6.71 26.99
CA VAL A 281 15.27 6.34 25.76
C VAL A 281 16.13 5.41 24.90
N ALA A 282 17.40 5.76 24.69
CA ALA A 282 18.32 4.94 23.90
C ALA A 282 18.48 3.53 24.48
N ASN A 283 18.60 3.40 25.80
CA ASN A 283 18.71 2.11 26.48
C ASN A 283 17.43 1.29 26.31
N ARG A 284 16.24 1.88 26.47
CA ARG A 284 14.96 1.17 26.26
C ARG A 284 14.84 0.60 24.84
N TRP A 285 15.25 1.36 23.82
CA TRP A 285 15.26 0.86 22.44
C TRP A 285 16.33 -0.20 22.18
N LEU A 286 17.47 -0.13 22.89
CA LEU A 286 18.47 -1.19 22.85
C LEU A 286 17.98 -2.47 23.55
N ASP A 287 17.21 -2.36 24.64
CA ASP A 287 16.62 -3.49 25.35
C ASP A 287 15.62 -4.25 24.47
N LEU A 288 14.81 -3.53 23.70
CA LEU A 288 13.91 -4.13 22.70
C LEU A 288 14.68 -5.01 21.69
N LEU A 289 15.84 -4.54 21.21
CA LEU A 289 16.66 -5.29 20.26
C LEU A 289 17.44 -6.44 20.91
N ASP A 290 17.92 -6.24 22.15
CA ASP A 290 18.68 -7.25 22.88
C ASP A 290 17.79 -8.40 23.35
N ASN A 291 16.54 -8.11 23.74
CA ASN A 291 15.51 -9.10 24.07
C ASN A 291 14.82 -9.68 22.81
N GLN A 292 15.27 -9.32 21.60
CA GLN A 292 14.72 -9.79 20.33
C GLN A 292 13.19 -9.56 20.21
N GLY A 293 12.69 -8.47 20.80
CA GLY A 293 11.27 -8.10 20.76
C GLY A 293 10.33 -9.17 21.32
N ILE A 294 10.72 -9.88 22.39
CA ILE A 294 9.89 -10.93 23.00
C ILE A 294 8.57 -10.39 23.55
N ASP A 295 8.57 -9.16 24.05
CA ASP A 295 7.42 -8.49 24.67
C ASP A 295 6.46 -7.82 23.65
N ILE A 296 6.72 -7.99 22.35
CA ILE A 296 6.02 -7.29 21.25
C ILE A 296 5.41 -8.32 20.29
N SER A 297 4.23 -8.04 19.74
CA SER A 297 3.60 -8.93 18.75
C SER A 297 4.37 -8.96 17.42
N ASP A 298 4.24 -10.05 16.64
CA ASP A 298 4.95 -10.21 15.36
C ASP A 298 4.60 -9.11 14.33
N SER A 299 3.34 -8.68 14.31
CA SER A 299 2.85 -7.61 13.43
C SER A 299 3.48 -6.26 13.80
N GLU A 300 3.52 -5.93 15.09
CA GLU A 300 4.14 -4.70 15.58
C GLU A 300 5.66 -4.72 15.38
N LEU A 301 6.31 -5.87 15.60
CA LEU A 301 7.73 -6.06 15.36
C LEU A 301 8.08 -5.85 13.88
N LEU A 302 7.33 -6.45 12.95
CA LEU A 302 7.48 -6.21 11.50
C LEU A 302 7.29 -4.73 11.16
N GLY A 303 6.34 -4.08 11.84
CA GLY A 303 6.16 -2.63 11.78
C GLY A 303 7.46 -1.87 12.06
N PHE A 304 8.08 -2.09 13.22
CA PHE A 304 9.30 -1.38 13.61
C PHE A 304 10.54 -1.75 12.78
N ILE A 305 10.70 -3.03 12.46
CA ILE A 305 11.93 -3.58 11.85
C ILE A 305 11.92 -3.49 10.31
N SER A 306 10.76 -3.18 9.71
CA SER A 306 10.68 -2.96 8.27
C SER A 306 11.39 -1.68 7.82
N GLU A 307 12.12 -1.81 6.72
CA GLU A 307 12.73 -0.73 5.97
C GLU A 307 11.97 -0.57 4.65
N SER A 308 11.69 0.68 4.27
CA SER A 308 10.96 0.98 3.04
C SER A 308 11.81 1.82 2.08
N SER A 309 11.74 1.49 0.80
CA SER A 309 12.44 2.20 -0.28
C SER A 309 11.60 2.21 -1.54
N THR A 310 11.46 3.38 -2.17
CA THR A 310 10.74 3.50 -3.45
C THR A 310 11.75 3.50 -4.61
N MET A 311 11.56 2.59 -5.56
CA MET A 311 12.40 2.52 -6.77
C MET A 311 12.01 3.63 -7.75
N SER A 312 12.99 4.40 -8.24
CA SER A 312 12.72 5.52 -9.16
C SER A 312 12.56 5.09 -10.62
N LYS A 313 13.13 3.94 -10.98
CA LYS A 313 13.06 3.32 -12.32
C LYS A 313 12.42 1.92 -12.25
N SER A 314 12.13 1.33 -13.41
CA SER A 314 11.64 -0.06 -13.47
C SER A 314 12.77 -1.04 -13.08
N LEU A 315 12.41 -2.26 -12.69
CA LEU A 315 13.42 -3.27 -12.29
C LEU A 315 14.42 -3.58 -13.43
N VAL A 316 13.97 -3.52 -14.67
CA VAL A 316 14.80 -3.79 -15.87
C VAL A 316 15.89 -2.72 -16.02
N ASP A 317 15.57 -1.45 -15.78
CA ASP A 317 16.50 -0.33 -15.93
C ASP A 317 17.65 -0.34 -14.91
N TYR A 318 17.49 -1.06 -13.79
CA TYR A 318 18.53 -1.22 -12.77
C TYR A 318 19.57 -2.30 -13.13
N GLY A 319 19.26 -3.22 -14.06
CA GLY A 319 20.19 -4.25 -14.54
C GLY A 319 20.85 -5.06 -13.41
N GLU A 320 22.19 -5.02 -13.36
CA GLU A 320 23.02 -5.77 -12.40
C GLU A 320 23.28 -5.02 -11.08
N GLN A 321 22.70 -3.82 -10.89
CA GLN A 321 22.93 -3.06 -9.67
C GLN A 321 22.40 -3.80 -8.43
N LYS A 322 23.27 -4.01 -7.43
CA LYS A 322 22.92 -4.68 -6.19
C LYS A 322 22.45 -3.68 -5.14
N SER A 323 21.20 -3.76 -4.72
CA SER A 323 20.65 -3.01 -3.59
C SER A 323 19.53 -3.80 -2.92
N CYS A 324 19.23 -3.50 -1.65
CA CYS A 324 18.13 -4.15 -0.93
C CYS A 324 16.78 -3.97 -1.67
N ALA A 325 16.54 -2.79 -2.25
CA ALA A 325 15.33 -2.50 -3.00
C ALA A 325 15.23 -3.34 -4.29
N VAL A 326 16.35 -3.51 -5.02
CA VAL A 326 16.40 -4.35 -6.23
C VAL A 326 16.18 -5.82 -5.89
N THR A 327 16.83 -6.33 -4.83
CA THR A 327 16.62 -7.72 -4.38
C THR A 327 15.18 -7.95 -3.93
N THR A 328 14.60 -7.01 -3.19
CA THR A 328 13.20 -7.06 -2.78
C THR A 328 12.26 -7.09 -3.99
N ALA A 329 12.51 -6.25 -4.99
CA ALA A 329 11.73 -6.24 -6.23
C ALA A 329 11.86 -7.57 -7.01
N LYS A 330 13.08 -8.12 -7.13
CA LYS A 330 13.29 -9.45 -7.74
C LYS A 330 12.51 -10.54 -7.00
N ARG A 331 12.57 -10.54 -5.66
CA ARG A 331 11.83 -11.50 -4.82
C ARG A 331 10.32 -11.31 -4.92
N LEU A 332 9.83 -10.07 -4.99
CA LEU A 332 8.41 -9.77 -5.24
C LEU A 332 7.97 -10.22 -6.64
N ALA A 333 8.83 -10.12 -7.66
CA ALA A 333 8.55 -10.64 -9.00
C ALA A 333 8.48 -12.18 -8.99
N GLU A 334 9.40 -12.86 -8.30
CA GLU A 334 9.37 -14.33 -8.16
C GLU A 334 8.15 -14.84 -7.37
N PHE A 335 7.73 -14.07 -6.36
CA PHE A 335 6.65 -14.44 -5.44
C PHE A 335 5.26 -14.07 -5.97
N LEU A 336 5.06 -12.83 -6.39
CA LEU A 336 3.77 -12.33 -6.87
C LEU A 336 3.65 -12.32 -8.41
N GLY A 337 4.74 -12.53 -9.14
CA GLY A 337 4.79 -12.53 -10.61
C GLY A 337 5.23 -11.19 -11.23
N ASP A 338 5.82 -11.25 -12.42
CA ASP A 338 6.49 -10.13 -13.12
C ASP A 338 5.66 -8.88 -13.34
N SER A 339 4.33 -8.96 -13.36
CA SER A 339 3.50 -7.77 -13.59
C SER A 339 3.54 -6.74 -12.46
N MET A 340 4.05 -7.08 -11.26
CA MET A 340 4.24 -6.10 -10.18
C MET A 340 5.45 -5.17 -10.40
N VAL A 341 6.44 -5.61 -11.17
CA VAL A 341 7.75 -4.93 -11.31
C VAL A 341 7.96 -4.22 -12.65
N LYS A 342 6.92 -4.21 -13.49
CA LYS A 342 6.95 -3.57 -14.82
C LYS A 342 6.95 -2.05 -14.74
N ASP A 343 6.22 -1.50 -13.77
CA ASP A 343 6.04 -0.06 -13.65
C ASP A 343 7.11 0.55 -12.74
N LYS A 344 7.48 1.80 -13.05
CA LYS A 344 8.34 2.63 -12.20
C LYS A 344 7.62 3.02 -10.91
N GLY A 345 8.37 3.27 -9.83
CA GLY A 345 7.79 3.73 -8.57
C GLY A 345 7.42 2.60 -7.59
N LEU A 346 7.88 1.38 -7.82
CA LEU A 346 7.60 0.25 -6.93
C LEU A 346 8.04 0.57 -5.49
N HIS A 347 7.13 0.39 -4.54
CA HIS A 347 7.41 0.50 -3.12
C HIS A 347 7.90 -0.85 -2.59
N CYS A 348 9.20 -0.92 -2.27
CA CYS A 348 9.83 -2.10 -1.72
C CYS A 348 9.90 -1.96 -0.20
N GLN A 349 9.09 -2.72 0.51
CA GLN A 349 9.17 -2.87 1.96
C GLN A 349 9.79 -4.24 2.30
N TYR A 350 10.85 -4.21 3.10
CA TYR A 350 11.65 -5.41 3.37
C TYR A 350 12.22 -5.42 4.79
N ILE A 351 12.63 -6.62 5.20
CA ILE A 351 13.47 -6.88 6.37
C ILE A 351 14.81 -7.46 5.93
N VAL A 352 15.83 -7.39 6.77
CA VAL A 352 17.14 -8.00 6.52
C VAL A 352 17.23 -9.31 7.29
N ALA A 353 17.38 -10.41 6.56
CA ALA A 353 17.54 -11.74 7.13
C ALA A 353 18.99 -11.99 7.58
N ARG A 354 19.20 -12.77 8.63
CA ARG A 354 20.54 -13.19 9.10
C ARG A 354 21.23 -14.12 8.11
N GLU A 355 20.48 -15.09 7.59
CA GLU A 355 21.00 -16.09 6.65
C GLU A 355 20.73 -15.70 5.19
N PRO A 356 21.64 -16.03 4.25
CA PRO A 356 22.91 -16.75 4.46
C PRO A 356 24.05 -15.86 4.99
N GLN A 357 24.72 -16.31 6.06
CA GLN A 357 25.89 -15.61 6.64
C GLN A 357 27.02 -15.42 5.62
N GLY A 358 27.75 -14.30 5.74
CA GLY A 358 28.83 -13.92 4.82
C GLY A 358 28.37 -13.25 3.52
N THR A 359 27.06 -13.23 3.21
CA THR A 359 26.54 -12.51 2.05
C THR A 359 26.27 -11.02 2.34
N PRO A 360 26.43 -10.13 1.34
CA PRO A 360 26.13 -8.71 1.49
C PRO A 360 24.69 -8.46 1.94
N VAL A 361 24.48 -7.41 2.74
CA VAL A 361 23.13 -6.99 3.23
C VAL A 361 22.12 -6.85 2.09
N SER A 362 22.57 -6.37 0.92
CA SER A 362 21.72 -6.19 -0.27
C SER A 362 21.10 -7.49 -0.78
N GLU A 363 21.73 -8.65 -0.58
CA GLU A 363 21.24 -9.96 -1.03
C GLU A 363 20.35 -10.64 0.03
N ARG A 364 20.37 -10.15 1.28
CA ARG A 364 19.61 -10.69 2.41
C ARG A 364 18.24 -10.02 2.64
N ALA A 365 17.83 -9.11 1.77
CA ALA A 365 16.57 -8.38 1.89
C ALA A 365 15.34 -9.25 1.56
N VAL A 366 14.46 -9.50 2.53
CA VAL A 366 13.23 -10.31 2.38
C VAL A 366 12.00 -9.38 2.36
N PRO A 367 11.11 -9.48 1.34
CA PRO A 367 9.89 -8.66 1.30
C PRO A 367 8.96 -8.94 2.48
N VAL A 368 8.39 -7.90 3.10
CA VAL A 368 7.46 -8.06 4.24
C VAL A 368 6.19 -8.81 3.84
N ALA A 369 5.73 -8.63 2.60
CA ALA A 369 4.53 -9.29 2.05
C ALA A 369 4.56 -10.82 2.15
N ILE A 370 5.73 -11.46 2.34
CA ILE A 370 5.79 -12.91 2.52
C ILE A 370 5.15 -13.37 3.84
N PHE A 371 5.19 -12.53 4.88
CA PHE A 371 4.65 -12.84 6.21
C PHE A 371 3.13 -12.65 6.29
N GLU A 372 2.53 -12.04 5.28
CA GLU A 372 1.08 -11.81 5.17
C GLU A 372 0.38 -12.90 4.34
N THR A 373 1.12 -13.93 3.88
CA THR A 373 0.57 -15.00 3.02
C THR A 373 0.50 -16.36 3.70
N ASP A 374 -0.18 -17.30 3.04
CA ASP A 374 -0.34 -18.68 3.49
C ASP A 374 0.99 -19.27 3.98
N ALA A 375 0.96 -19.89 5.17
CA ALA A 375 2.16 -20.35 5.86
C ALA A 375 3.01 -21.34 5.02
N GLU A 376 2.38 -22.16 4.17
CA GLU A 376 3.09 -23.09 3.29
C GLU A 376 3.88 -22.37 2.18
N VAL A 377 3.29 -21.33 1.59
CA VAL A 377 3.91 -20.51 0.55
C VAL A 377 5.06 -19.69 1.15
N ALA A 378 4.82 -19.10 2.32
CA ALA A 378 5.85 -18.38 3.07
C ALA A 378 7.04 -19.30 3.39
N LYS A 379 6.79 -20.50 3.93
CA LYS A 379 7.83 -21.50 4.21
C LYS A 379 8.64 -21.87 2.96
N PHE A 380 7.99 -22.08 1.81
CA PHE A 380 8.68 -22.41 0.55
C PHE A 380 9.68 -21.32 0.12
N TYR A 381 9.22 -20.06 0.02
CA TYR A 381 10.08 -18.97 -0.44
C TYR A 381 11.13 -18.56 0.60
N LEU A 382 10.82 -18.61 1.90
CA LEU A 382 11.79 -18.34 2.97
C LEU A 382 12.91 -19.39 2.96
N ARG A 383 12.62 -20.67 2.74
CA ARG A 383 13.65 -21.71 2.55
C ARG A 383 14.52 -21.42 1.33
N LYS A 384 13.92 -21.00 0.21
CA LYS A 384 14.63 -20.64 -1.02
C LYS A 384 15.56 -19.44 -0.82
N TRP A 385 15.09 -18.38 -0.18
CA TRP A 385 15.80 -17.11 -0.06
C TRP A 385 16.81 -17.07 1.08
N CYS A 386 16.49 -17.67 2.23
CA CYS A 386 17.34 -17.69 3.41
C CYS A 386 18.18 -18.97 3.53
N LYS A 387 17.99 -19.95 2.63
CA LYS A 387 18.73 -21.23 2.59
C LYS A 387 18.72 -22.01 3.91
N VAL A 388 17.63 -21.88 4.68
CA VAL A 388 17.42 -22.57 5.98
C VAL A 388 16.50 -23.78 5.83
N SER A 389 16.76 -24.83 6.62
CA SER A 389 16.01 -26.11 6.58
C SER A 389 14.85 -26.16 7.59
N THR A 390 14.98 -25.46 8.72
CA THR A 390 14.07 -25.51 9.88
C THR A 390 12.86 -24.58 9.76
N GLU A 391 11.83 -24.83 10.57
CA GLU A 391 10.66 -23.94 10.69
C GLU A 391 11.08 -22.59 11.28
N ALA A 392 11.13 -21.57 10.43
CA ALA A 392 11.70 -20.28 10.78
C ALA A 392 10.60 -19.30 11.22
N ASN A 393 10.55 -19.00 12.53
CA ASN A 393 9.81 -17.86 13.08
C ASN A 393 10.50 -16.55 12.65
N ILE A 394 9.76 -15.45 12.50
CA ILE A 394 10.26 -14.12 12.11
C ILE A 394 11.50 -13.72 12.92
N ARG A 395 11.47 -13.91 14.25
CA ARG A 395 12.59 -13.57 15.14
C ARG A 395 13.87 -14.34 14.84
N PHE A 396 13.75 -15.57 14.34
CA PHE A 396 14.90 -16.38 13.94
C PHE A 396 15.49 -15.93 12.59
N ILE A 397 14.63 -15.44 11.68
CA ILE A 397 15.04 -14.96 10.35
C ILE A 397 15.78 -13.63 10.46
N LEU A 398 15.36 -12.75 11.36
CA LEU A 398 15.89 -11.39 11.48
C LEU A 398 17.38 -11.35 11.85
N ASP A 399 18.12 -10.45 11.18
CA ASP A 399 19.48 -10.10 11.60
C ASP A 399 19.46 -9.01 12.68
N TRP A 400 19.27 -9.43 13.93
CA TRP A 400 19.30 -8.51 15.09
C TRP A 400 20.58 -7.69 15.18
N SER A 401 21.72 -8.25 14.76
CA SER A 401 23.01 -7.56 14.80
C SER A 401 23.06 -6.37 13.84
N TYR A 402 22.48 -6.52 12.64
CA TYR A 402 22.33 -5.45 11.66
C TYR A 402 21.47 -4.31 12.22
N TYR A 403 20.30 -4.62 12.80
CA TYR A 403 19.41 -3.60 13.36
C TYR A 403 20.02 -2.90 14.57
N LYS A 404 20.70 -3.65 15.46
CA LYS A 404 21.45 -3.09 16.58
C LYS A 404 22.57 -2.17 16.12
N GLN A 405 23.30 -2.52 15.07
CA GLN A 405 24.35 -1.67 14.50
C GLN A 405 23.78 -0.39 13.86
N ARG A 406 22.64 -0.48 13.15
CA ARG A 406 21.93 0.69 12.59
C ARG A 406 21.48 1.64 13.68
N LEU A 407 20.86 1.14 14.76
CA LEU A 407 20.44 1.93 15.90
C LEU A 407 21.64 2.53 16.66
N SER A 408 22.66 1.73 16.92
CA SER A 408 23.91 2.20 17.57
C SER A 408 24.57 3.32 16.77
N SER A 409 24.55 3.25 15.44
CA SER A 409 25.05 4.32 14.57
C SER A 409 24.22 5.60 14.70
N ALA A 410 22.91 5.51 14.85
CA ALA A 410 22.06 6.68 15.10
C ALA A 410 22.32 7.28 16.49
N ILE A 411 22.42 6.44 17.53
CA ILE A 411 22.78 6.83 18.91
C ILE A 411 24.16 7.51 18.94
N GLN A 412 25.16 7.00 18.23
CA GLN A 412 26.48 7.62 18.13
C GLN A 412 26.39 9.04 17.54
N LYS A 413 25.70 9.19 16.41
CA LYS A 413 25.61 10.48 15.71
C LYS A 413 24.81 11.52 16.49
N ILE A 414 23.75 11.13 17.18
CA ILE A 414 22.80 12.06 17.83
C ILE A 414 23.17 12.32 19.29
N ILE A 415 23.67 11.31 20.00
CA ILE A 415 23.83 11.34 21.46
C ILE A 415 25.31 11.31 21.84
N THR A 416 26.00 10.18 21.57
CA THR A 416 27.27 9.92 22.27
C THR A 416 28.42 10.75 21.75
N ILE A 417 28.54 10.96 20.42
CA ILE A 417 29.61 11.80 19.85
C ILE A 417 29.41 13.28 20.23
N PRO A 418 28.20 13.88 20.08
CA PRO A 418 27.95 15.23 20.58
C PRO A 418 28.21 15.40 22.08
N ALA A 419 27.77 14.46 22.92
CA ALA A 419 28.02 14.49 24.37
C ALA A 419 29.52 14.57 24.69
N ALA A 420 30.33 13.69 24.10
CA ALA A 420 31.78 13.70 24.30
C ALA A 420 32.43 15.01 23.80
N MET A 421 31.97 15.58 22.68
CA MET A 421 32.48 16.85 22.18
C MET A 421 32.11 18.04 23.07
N GLN A 422 31.01 17.94 23.82
CA GLN A 422 30.55 18.89 24.83
C GLN A 422 31.10 18.60 26.23
N LYS A 423 32.04 17.65 26.37
CA LYS A 423 32.70 17.24 27.62
C LYS A 423 31.81 16.49 28.60
N ILE A 424 30.84 15.74 28.10
CA ILE A 424 30.01 14.84 28.91
C ILE A 424 30.48 13.40 28.68
N SER A 425 30.61 12.64 29.78
CA SER A 425 30.94 11.21 29.74
C SER A 425 29.92 10.44 28.92
N ASN A 426 30.32 9.32 28.29
CA ASN A 426 29.41 8.55 27.45
C ASN A 426 28.09 8.19 28.17
N PRO A 427 26.94 8.79 27.79
CA PRO A 427 25.70 8.60 28.53
C PRO A 427 25.05 7.25 28.20
N VAL A 428 25.48 6.57 27.12
CA VAL A 428 25.03 5.22 26.75
C VAL A 428 26.24 4.28 26.65
N PRO A 429 26.75 3.73 27.78
CA PRO A 429 27.97 2.93 27.80
C PRO A 429 27.93 1.67 26.92
N ARG A 430 26.73 1.11 26.68
CA ARG A 430 26.49 -0.04 25.78
C ARG A 430 26.90 0.23 24.34
N VAL A 431 26.94 1.50 23.93
CA VAL A 431 27.36 1.93 22.60
C VAL A 431 28.70 2.64 22.72
N LEU A 432 29.77 1.93 22.37
CA LEU A 432 31.15 2.45 22.43
C LEU A 432 31.36 3.59 21.43
N HIS A 433 32.27 4.50 21.76
CA HIS A 433 32.68 5.56 20.83
C HIS A 433 33.61 4.99 19.74
N PRO A 434 33.67 5.65 18.57
CA PRO A 434 34.74 5.38 17.61
C PRO A 434 36.14 5.63 18.20
N ASP A 435 37.13 4.85 17.76
CA ASP A 435 38.50 4.89 18.32
C ASP A 435 39.14 6.29 18.28
N TRP A 436 38.92 7.05 17.21
CA TRP A 436 39.45 8.41 17.07
C TRP A 436 38.90 9.36 18.13
N LEU A 437 37.65 9.16 18.57
CA LEU A 437 37.02 10.01 19.58
C LEU A 437 37.59 9.72 20.96
N HIS A 438 37.84 8.44 21.29
CA HIS A 438 38.55 8.06 22.51
C HIS A 438 39.95 8.67 22.57
N LYS A 439 40.68 8.69 21.45
CA LYS A 439 41.98 9.37 21.35
C LYS A 439 41.84 10.87 21.65
N LYS A 440 40.86 11.54 21.05
CA LYS A 440 40.64 12.99 21.20
C LYS A 440 40.16 13.41 22.58
N VAL A 441 39.32 12.61 23.23
CA VAL A 441 38.90 12.81 24.63
C VAL A 441 40.12 12.70 25.53
N ARG A 442 40.94 11.64 25.38
CA ARG A 442 42.21 11.50 26.11
C ARG A 442 43.17 12.67 25.88
N GLU A 443 43.35 13.11 24.63
CA GLU A 443 44.19 14.28 24.31
C GLU A 443 43.70 15.59 24.95
N LYS A 444 42.38 15.75 25.14
CA LYS A 444 41.79 16.93 25.77
C LYS A 444 41.83 16.88 27.30
N ASP A 445 41.73 15.69 27.87
CA ASP A 445 41.76 15.45 29.32
C ASP A 445 43.21 15.30 29.85
N ASP A 446 44.19 15.12 28.96
CA ASP A 446 45.61 15.10 29.31
C ASP A 446 46.06 16.45 29.87
N ARG A 447 46.65 16.41 31.07
CA ARG A 447 47.22 17.58 31.75
C ARG A 447 48.42 18.15 30.98
N PHE A 448 49.13 17.33 30.21
CA PHE A 448 50.30 17.72 29.43
C PHE A 448 49.94 17.80 27.94
N ARG A 449 49.43 18.96 27.50
CA ARG A 449 49.06 19.20 26.09
C ARG A 449 50.29 19.22 25.19
N GLN A 450 50.61 18.11 24.55
CA GLN A 450 51.66 18.07 23.52
C GLN A 450 51.18 18.83 22.27
N ARG A 451 51.76 20.01 21.99
CA ARG A 451 51.46 20.80 20.78
C ARG A 451 52.00 20.07 19.55
N LYS A 452 51.24 19.99 18.45
CA LYS A 452 51.75 19.47 17.18
C LYS A 452 52.85 20.40 16.67
N LEU A 453 53.96 19.83 16.17
CA LEU A 453 55.10 20.61 15.65
C LEU A 453 54.70 21.67 14.61
N ARG A 454 53.63 21.41 13.84
CA ARG A 454 53.09 22.32 12.82
C ARG A 454 52.45 23.59 13.40
N ASP A 455 51.95 23.52 14.63
CA ASP A 455 51.35 24.67 15.33
C ASP A 455 52.43 25.57 15.98
N MET A 456 53.70 25.15 15.96
CA MET A 456 54.84 25.93 16.43
C MET A 456 55.47 26.81 15.33
N PHE A 457 55.09 26.62 14.06
CA PHE A 457 55.61 27.40 12.94
C PHE A 457 54.48 28.16 12.26
N SER A 458 54.48 29.49 12.39
CA SER A 458 53.57 30.38 11.66
C SER A 458 54.15 30.73 10.28
N PRO A 459 53.35 30.83 9.20
CA PRO A 459 53.83 31.34 7.92
C PRO A 459 54.19 32.83 8.06
N LEU A 460 55.34 33.25 7.52
CA LEU A 460 55.71 34.66 7.43
C LEU A 460 54.65 35.42 6.61
N ASN A 461 54.14 36.53 7.14
CA ASN A 461 53.31 37.49 6.43
C ASN A 461 54.06 38.02 5.19
N LYS A 462 53.59 37.67 3.99
CA LYS A 462 53.90 38.42 2.77
C LYS A 462 52.90 39.56 2.68
N ASP A 463 53.29 40.73 3.16
CA ASP A 463 52.94 42.02 2.55
C ASP A 463 53.62 43.17 3.31
N MET A 464 54.76 43.61 2.79
CA MET A 464 55.32 44.97 2.90
C MET A 464 56.41 45.11 1.81
N GLY A 465 56.08 45.81 0.71
CA GLY A 465 57.00 46.73 0.02
C GLY A 465 58.12 46.16 -0.89
N MET A 466 57.75 45.77 -2.11
CA MET A 466 58.26 46.31 -3.40
C MET A 466 59.70 46.89 -3.49
N HIS A 467 60.58 46.26 -4.30
CA HIS A 467 61.04 46.75 -5.62
C HIS A 467 62.33 46.04 -6.13
N ASN A 468 62.33 45.78 -7.43
CA ASN A 468 63.45 45.73 -8.39
C ASN A 468 63.96 44.38 -8.93
N LEU A 469 63.76 44.27 -10.25
CA LEU A 469 64.60 43.72 -11.34
C LEU A 469 64.20 42.35 -11.95
N ASN A 470 63.43 42.50 -13.04
CA ASN A 470 63.67 41.96 -14.39
C ASN A 470 64.05 40.49 -14.59
N GLY A 471 63.08 39.74 -15.12
CA GLY A 471 63.20 39.06 -16.43
C GLY A 471 64.12 37.86 -16.54
N THR A 472 63.55 36.67 -16.70
CA THR A 472 63.82 35.73 -17.81
C THR A 472 62.94 34.49 -17.66
N GLY A 473 62.51 33.95 -18.80
CA GLY A 473 61.52 32.89 -18.90
C GLY A 473 62.05 31.48 -18.61
N ASP A 474 61.05 30.60 -18.57
CA ASP A 474 61.06 29.14 -18.74
C ASP A 474 62.35 28.52 -19.33
N ILE A 475 62.83 27.49 -18.64
CA ILE A 475 63.65 26.41 -19.18
C ILE A 475 63.48 25.17 -18.27
N GLU A 476 63.54 23.98 -18.88
CA GLU A 476 63.42 22.63 -18.32
C GLU A 476 62.08 21.90 -18.57
N ASP A 477 61.71 21.87 -19.84
CA ASP A 477 61.29 20.63 -20.50
C ASP A 477 62.57 19.85 -20.90
N LEU A 478 63.08 18.94 -20.05
CA LEU A 478 64.18 18.02 -20.45
C LEU A 478 64.18 16.71 -19.63
N LEU A 479 63.27 15.83 -20.04
CA LEU A 479 63.49 14.40 -20.29
C LEU A 479 64.34 13.56 -19.30
N THR A 480 63.64 12.59 -18.67
CA THR A 480 64.00 11.16 -18.56
C THR A 480 65.41 10.75 -18.13
N SER A 481 65.54 9.96 -17.06
CA SER A 481 65.97 8.54 -17.12
C SER A 481 66.30 7.96 -15.73
N ASP A 482 65.64 6.85 -15.44
CA ASP A 482 66.13 5.58 -14.90
C ASP A 482 67.30 5.50 -13.87
N LYS A 483 67.03 4.65 -12.85
CA LYS A 483 67.92 3.73 -12.11
C LYS A 483 69.18 4.24 -11.39
N GLY A 484 69.06 4.15 -10.05
CA GLY A 484 69.78 3.14 -9.25
C GLY A 484 71.17 3.50 -8.72
N LEU A 485 71.47 3.08 -7.47
CA LEU A 485 72.43 1.99 -7.17
C LEU A 485 73.06 2.11 -5.75
N ARG A 486 72.73 1.14 -4.85
CA ARG A 486 73.60 0.37 -3.90
C ARG A 486 74.34 1.14 -2.76
N LYS A 487 74.71 0.55 -1.60
CA LYS A 487 74.72 -0.85 -1.06
C LYS A 487 75.05 -0.86 0.46
N THR A 488 74.87 -2.05 1.07
CA THR A 488 75.56 -2.67 2.26
C THR A 488 75.18 -2.16 3.68
N THR A 489 74.96 -2.98 4.73
CA THR A 489 75.44 -4.35 5.07
C THR A 489 74.67 -5.03 6.26
N ALA A 490 74.62 -6.37 6.24
CA ALA A 490 74.54 -7.43 7.30
C ALA A 490 73.37 -7.44 8.34
N SER A 491 72.75 -8.57 8.76
CA SER A 491 73.24 -9.95 8.99
C SER A 491 72.11 -11.04 9.02
N HIS A 492 72.54 -12.31 9.02
CA HIS A 492 71.90 -13.65 9.04
C HIS A 492 70.68 -13.93 9.98
N GLY A 493 69.81 -14.94 9.77
CA GLY A 493 69.82 -16.09 8.85
C GLY A 493 68.54 -17.00 8.85
N PHE A 494 68.53 -17.95 7.90
CA PHE A 494 67.82 -19.26 7.74
C PHE A 494 66.33 -19.40 8.17
N ASN A 495 65.29 -19.69 7.36
CA ASN A 495 65.05 -20.27 6.01
C ASN A 495 64.99 -21.82 5.91
N ILE A 496 63.87 -22.34 5.37
CA ILE A 496 63.62 -23.49 4.44
C ILE A 496 62.11 -23.38 4.14
N GLY A 497 61.54 -23.25 2.93
CA GLY A 497 61.86 -23.57 1.52
C GLY A 497 60.54 -24.15 0.94
N LYS A 498 60.01 -23.92 -0.26
CA LYS A 498 60.47 -23.53 -1.61
C LYS A 498 59.22 -23.06 -2.41
N GLU A 499 59.28 -21.93 -3.13
CA GLU A 499 59.36 -21.82 -4.61
C GLU A 499 58.33 -22.61 -5.42
N ASN A 500 57.84 -22.20 -6.58
CA ASN A 500 57.61 -20.95 -7.30
C ASN A 500 56.87 -21.41 -8.57
N HIS A 501 55.86 -20.68 -9.03
CA HIS A 501 55.41 -20.78 -10.42
C HIS A 501 56.45 -20.10 -11.33
N PRO A 502 56.48 -20.41 -12.64
CA PRO A 502 56.01 -19.35 -13.55
C PRO A 502 55.20 -19.83 -14.76
N ASN A 503 54.39 -18.90 -15.24
CA ASN A 503 53.57 -18.92 -16.44
C ASN A 503 54.39 -18.94 -17.74
N GLY A 504 53.77 -19.48 -18.80
CA GLY A 504 54.09 -19.19 -20.19
C GLY A 504 53.01 -19.74 -21.14
N SER A 505 52.12 -18.87 -21.63
CA SER A 505 51.20 -19.12 -22.76
C SER A 505 51.96 -19.09 -24.10
N PRO A 506 51.49 -19.72 -25.22
CA PRO A 506 50.43 -19.11 -26.02
C PRO A 506 49.52 -20.05 -26.87
N SER A 507 48.32 -19.54 -27.14
CA SER A 507 47.54 -19.60 -28.40
C SER A 507 47.14 -20.95 -29.07
N ALA A 508 45.81 -21.13 -29.12
CA ALA A 508 44.97 -21.61 -30.23
C ALA A 508 45.44 -22.78 -31.13
N LYS A 509 44.68 -23.89 -31.08
CA LYS A 509 43.91 -24.48 -32.21
C LYS A 509 43.27 -25.82 -31.82
N ALA A 510 42.05 -26.01 -32.33
CA ALA A 510 41.51 -27.26 -32.88
C ALA A 510 41.38 -28.53 -32.00
N SER A 511 40.11 -28.91 -31.81
CA SER A 511 39.54 -30.20 -32.25
C SER A 511 39.82 -31.51 -31.49
N LEU A 512 38.68 -32.17 -31.21
CA LEU A 512 38.44 -33.62 -31.07
C LEU A 512 39.07 -34.40 -29.91
N GLY A 513 38.21 -35.08 -29.14
CA GLY A 513 38.63 -36.18 -28.27
C GLY A 513 37.62 -36.62 -27.20
N HIS A 514 36.64 -37.43 -27.60
CA HIS A 514 35.95 -38.44 -26.78
C HIS A 514 36.96 -39.20 -25.86
N CYS A 515 36.69 -39.77 -24.67
CA CYS A 515 35.51 -40.37 -24.05
C CYS A 515 35.90 -40.93 -22.65
N LYS A 516 34.90 -41.40 -21.89
CA LYS A 516 34.89 -42.42 -20.78
C LYS A 516 35.00 -41.89 -19.35
N ASN A 517 33.87 -41.87 -18.62
CA ASN A 517 33.27 -42.95 -17.79
C ASN A 517 33.91 -42.97 -16.39
N GLN A 518 33.25 -43.22 -15.26
CA GLN A 518 31.89 -43.59 -14.86
C GLN A 518 31.95 -43.61 -13.32
N GLN A 519 30.90 -43.18 -12.61
CA GLN A 519 30.26 -44.05 -11.61
C GLN A 519 28.93 -43.45 -11.13
N LYS A 520 27.91 -44.31 -11.17
CA LYS A 520 26.48 -44.09 -10.86
C LYS A 520 26.18 -44.49 -9.41
N SER A 521 25.19 -43.83 -8.81
CA SER A 521 24.03 -44.43 -8.12
C SER A 521 23.07 -43.28 -7.71
N VAL A 522 22.00 -42.97 -8.46
CA VAL A 522 20.65 -43.55 -8.50
C VAL A 522 19.94 -43.65 -7.14
N ILE A 523 19.16 -42.60 -6.79
CA ILE A 523 17.82 -42.73 -6.20
C ILE A 523 16.90 -41.71 -6.92
N ARG A 524 15.79 -42.22 -7.46
CA ARG A 524 14.77 -41.50 -8.25
C ARG A 524 13.83 -40.69 -7.35
N SER A 525 13.61 -39.43 -7.69
CA SER A 525 12.29 -38.78 -7.53
C SER A 525 12.03 -37.93 -8.78
N ASN A 526 10.94 -38.26 -9.46
CA ASN A 526 10.51 -37.68 -10.73
C ASN A 526 9.81 -36.34 -10.48
N GLU A 527 10.46 -35.22 -10.80
CA GLU A 527 9.85 -34.05 -11.46
C GLU A 527 10.96 -33.26 -12.18
N PRO A 528 10.77 -32.85 -13.45
CA PRO A 528 11.83 -32.19 -14.20
C PRO A 528 11.96 -30.72 -13.78
N LEU A 529 13.09 -30.38 -13.14
CA LEU A 529 13.67 -29.03 -13.17
C LEU A 529 13.79 -28.61 -14.64
N ARG A 530 13.05 -27.58 -15.07
CA ARG A 530 13.18 -27.01 -16.42
C ARG A 530 13.81 -25.63 -16.36
N ASP A 531 14.82 -25.49 -17.20
CA ASP A 531 15.61 -24.30 -17.54
C ASP A 531 14.73 -23.34 -18.38
N ASP A 532 14.48 -22.14 -17.87
CA ASP A 532 13.59 -21.12 -18.47
C ASP A 532 14.21 -20.42 -19.71
N SER A 533 15.39 -20.85 -20.17
CA SER A 533 16.15 -20.20 -21.25
C SER A 533 15.83 -20.68 -22.67
N ALA A 534 15.02 -21.75 -22.84
CA ALA A 534 14.74 -22.34 -24.15
C ALA A 534 13.48 -21.81 -24.88
N ASP A 535 12.61 -21.05 -24.18
CA ASP A 535 11.27 -20.68 -24.70
C ASP A 535 11.23 -19.40 -25.57
N GLU A 536 12.37 -18.78 -25.88
CA GLU A 536 12.44 -17.57 -26.74
C GLU A 536 12.63 -17.86 -28.24
N ILE A 537 12.83 -19.10 -28.68
CA ILE A 537 13.22 -19.42 -30.08
C ILE A 537 12.13 -20.20 -30.84
N VAL A 538 10.87 -19.81 -30.72
CA VAL A 538 9.84 -20.29 -31.68
C VAL A 538 9.20 -19.10 -32.35
N ASP A 539 9.66 -18.81 -33.56
CA ASP A 539 9.13 -17.73 -34.38
C ASP A 539 7.73 -18.10 -34.88
N ARG A 540 6.78 -17.18 -34.68
CA ARG A 540 5.36 -17.31 -35.04
C ARG A 540 5.17 -17.59 -36.53
N SER A 541 6.13 -17.14 -37.36
CA SER A 541 6.08 -17.31 -38.82
C SER A 541 6.47 -18.72 -39.29
N THR A 542 7.24 -19.46 -38.49
CA THR A 542 7.82 -20.76 -38.87
C THR A 542 7.17 -21.94 -38.14
N ASP A 543 6.75 -21.80 -36.87
CA ASP A 543 5.96 -22.81 -36.16
C ASP A 543 4.92 -22.16 -35.23
N TYR A 544 3.74 -21.90 -35.79
CA TYR A 544 2.61 -21.34 -35.04
C TYR A 544 2.12 -22.28 -33.93
N GLN A 545 2.21 -23.59 -34.12
CA GLN A 545 1.66 -24.57 -33.19
C GLN A 545 2.56 -24.72 -31.96
N GLY A 546 3.88 -24.81 -32.15
CA GLY A 546 4.86 -24.76 -31.07
C GLY A 546 4.81 -23.45 -30.29
N TRP A 547 4.68 -22.32 -30.99
CA TRP A 547 4.49 -21.01 -30.37
C TRP A 547 3.19 -20.95 -29.54
N LEU A 548 2.09 -21.49 -30.06
CA LEU A 548 0.80 -21.49 -29.39
C LEU A 548 0.81 -22.37 -28.14
N GLU A 549 1.48 -23.53 -28.18
CA GLU A 549 1.63 -24.39 -27.00
C GLU A 549 2.46 -23.73 -25.90
N ALA A 550 3.60 -23.14 -26.25
CA ALA A 550 4.42 -22.37 -25.31
C ALA A 550 3.62 -21.20 -24.70
N ARG A 551 2.85 -20.48 -25.52
CA ARG A 551 1.98 -19.39 -25.04
C ARG A 551 0.82 -19.88 -24.19
N LYS A 552 0.18 -21.00 -24.51
CA LYS A 552 -0.86 -21.62 -23.68
C LYS A 552 -0.32 -22.02 -22.31
N ARG A 553 0.91 -22.58 -22.24
CA ARG A 553 1.58 -22.88 -20.95
C ARG A 553 1.84 -21.60 -20.15
N LYS A 554 2.42 -20.57 -20.79
CA LYS A 554 2.66 -19.27 -20.14
C LYS A 554 1.37 -18.58 -19.69
N TRP A 555 0.31 -18.63 -20.49
CA TRP A 555 -1.00 -18.08 -20.11
C TRP A 555 -1.66 -18.86 -18.99
N LYS A 556 -1.51 -20.19 -18.95
CA LYS A 556 -1.97 -21.01 -17.83
C LYS A 556 -1.24 -20.61 -16.55
N TYR A 557 0.08 -20.48 -16.59
CA TYR A 557 0.90 -20.01 -15.46
C TYR A 557 0.50 -18.60 -15.00
N VAL A 558 0.36 -17.64 -15.91
CA VAL A 558 -0.08 -16.27 -15.59
C VAL A 558 -1.51 -16.25 -15.02
N ARG A 559 -2.41 -17.11 -15.49
CA ARG A 559 -3.77 -17.23 -14.97
C ARG A 559 -3.78 -17.82 -13.56
N GLU A 560 -2.96 -18.83 -13.31
CA GLU A 560 -2.71 -19.41 -11.98
C GLU A 560 -2.21 -18.32 -11.02
N GLN A 561 -1.23 -17.52 -11.44
CA GLN A 561 -0.68 -16.40 -10.68
C GLN A 561 -1.74 -15.30 -10.41
N LYS A 562 -2.58 -14.95 -11.40
CA LYS A 562 -3.70 -14.01 -11.19
C LYS A 562 -4.75 -14.55 -10.22
N LYS A 563 -5.04 -15.86 -10.24
CA LYS A 563 -5.93 -16.51 -9.28
C LYS A 563 -5.35 -16.44 -7.86
N ARG A 564 -4.05 -16.72 -7.71
CA ARG A 564 -3.31 -16.58 -6.45
C ARG A 564 -3.32 -15.15 -5.90
N ARG A 565 -3.16 -14.14 -6.76
CA ARG A 565 -3.27 -12.71 -6.37
C ARG A 565 -4.65 -12.33 -5.86
N ARG A 566 -5.72 -12.86 -6.46
CA ARG A 566 -7.11 -12.59 -6.00
C ARG A 566 -7.38 -13.20 -4.63
N LEU A 567 -6.78 -14.35 -4.34
CA LEU A 567 -6.87 -15.00 -3.04
C LEU A 567 -6.01 -14.28 -1.99
N GLY A 568 -4.81 -13.82 -2.34
CA GLY A 568 -3.95 -13.04 -1.44
C GLY A 568 -4.43 -11.61 -1.15
N ALA A 569 -5.02 -10.92 -2.14
CA ALA A 569 -5.57 -9.57 -1.94
C ALA A 569 -6.87 -9.54 -1.12
N ALA A 570 -7.59 -10.66 -1.04
CA ALA A 570 -8.75 -10.81 -0.16
C ALA A 570 -8.34 -10.91 1.32
N ALA A 571 -7.15 -11.46 1.61
CA ALA A 571 -6.63 -11.58 2.98
C ALA A 571 -6.04 -10.27 3.55
N SER A 572 -5.66 -9.32 2.69
CA SER A 572 -5.05 -8.03 3.09
C SER A 572 -6.05 -6.91 3.45
N SER A 573 -7.32 -7.23 3.69
CA SER A 573 -8.38 -6.23 3.95
C SER A 573 -8.79 -6.07 5.42
N GLU A 574 -8.06 -6.67 6.38
CA GLU A 574 -8.34 -6.53 7.80
C GLU A 574 -7.14 -5.92 8.57
N GLY A 575 -7.25 -4.63 8.90
CA GLY A 575 -6.38 -3.88 9.82
C GLY A 575 -6.96 -2.47 10.05
N PRO A 576 -6.87 -1.90 11.28
CA PRO A 576 -7.74 -0.81 11.69
C PRO A 576 -7.41 0.52 11.02
N SER A 577 -8.48 1.25 10.71
CA SER A 577 -8.60 2.62 10.21
C SER A 577 -7.31 3.46 10.17
N ASN A 578 -6.73 3.62 8.98
CA ASN A 578 -5.96 4.80 8.61
C ASN A 578 -6.51 5.35 7.28
N ASN A 579 -7.57 6.16 7.39
CA ASN A 579 -8.28 6.84 6.31
C ASN A 579 -7.43 7.96 5.67
N LEU A 580 -6.30 7.63 5.04
CA LEU A 580 -5.47 8.61 4.33
C LEU A 580 -4.87 8.13 2.99
N PHE A 581 -5.21 6.93 2.51
CA PHE A 581 -4.61 6.37 1.28
C PHE A 581 -5.55 6.14 0.08
N SER A 582 -6.85 6.47 0.15
CA SER A 582 -7.77 6.29 -0.99
C SER A 582 -8.26 7.58 -1.66
N ALA A 583 -7.71 8.74 -1.33
CA ALA A 583 -8.14 10.01 -1.92
C ALA A 583 -6.96 10.85 -2.44
N ARG A 584 -6.26 10.36 -3.48
CA ARG A 584 -5.65 11.20 -4.53
C ARG A 584 -4.94 10.33 -5.58
N ASN A 585 -5.24 10.60 -6.85
CA ASN A 585 -4.66 10.06 -8.08
C ASN A 585 -5.31 8.81 -8.68
N VAL A 586 -6.60 8.91 -9.04
CA VAL A 586 -7.15 8.21 -10.21
C VAL A 586 -7.82 9.24 -11.12
N SER A 587 -7.03 10.19 -11.60
CA SER A 587 -7.39 11.00 -12.75
C SER A 587 -6.17 11.05 -13.65
N GLN A 588 -6.35 10.54 -14.87
CA GLN A 588 -5.37 10.44 -15.96
C GLN A 588 -4.44 9.22 -15.91
N LEU A 589 -4.85 8.15 -16.60
CA LEU A 589 -3.97 7.39 -17.51
C LEU A 589 -4.86 6.79 -18.61
N HIS A 590 -4.88 7.49 -19.75
CA HIS A 590 -5.52 7.05 -20.99
C HIS A 590 -4.58 6.08 -21.72
N GLY A 591 -5.01 4.83 -21.90
CA GLY A 591 -4.35 3.84 -22.75
C GLY A 591 -5.31 2.71 -23.13
N ASN A 592 -5.89 2.80 -24.32
CA ASN A 592 -6.55 1.75 -25.12
C ASN A 592 -7.64 0.83 -24.53
N SER A 593 -8.28 1.18 -23.40
CA SER A 593 -9.49 0.48 -22.88
C SER A 593 -10.80 1.22 -23.20
N ARG A 594 -10.93 1.79 -24.42
CA ARG A 594 -12.06 2.69 -24.75
C ARG A 594 -13.28 2.03 -25.40
N ASN A 595 -13.15 0.83 -25.97
CA ASN A 595 -14.25 0.21 -26.74
C ASN A 595 -14.96 -0.97 -26.06
N ARG A 596 -14.47 -1.49 -24.92
CA ARG A 596 -15.16 -2.56 -24.16
C ARG A 596 -15.81 -2.09 -22.86
N SER A 597 -15.36 -0.99 -22.29
CA SER A 597 -15.88 -0.44 -21.02
C SER A 597 -17.26 0.19 -21.16
N THR A 598 -17.58 0.78 -22.31
CA THR A 598 -18.85 1.46 -22.56
C THR A 598 -20.06 0.52 -22.64
N PHE A 599 -19.87 -0.75 -23.01
CA PHE A 599 -20.96 -1.73 -23.08
C PHE A 599 -21.33 -2.27 -21.70
N PHE A 600 -20.33 -2.64 -20.90
CA PHE A 600 -20.54 -3.06 -19.51
C PHE A 600 -21.09 -1.90 -18.68
N GLN A 601 -20.51 -0.71 -18.77
CA GLN A 601 -20.97 0.45 -18.00
C GLN A 601 -22.45 0.82 -18.24
N LYS A 602 -23.02 0.52 -19.42
CA LYS A 602 -24.46 0.71 -19.67
C LYS A 602 -25.35 -0.30 -18.95
N GLN A 603 -24.97 -1.59 -18.92
CA GLN A 603 -25.70 -2.63 -18.19
C GLN A 603 -25.54 -2.48 -16.67
N GLU A 604 -24.39 -2.01 -16.19
CA GLU A 604 -24.14 -1.82 -14.77
C GLU A 604 -24.94 -0.64 -14.18
N LEU A 605 -25.27 0.36 -15.00
CA LEU A 605 -26.12 1.49 -14.58
C LEU A 605 -27.56 1.08 -14.25
N SER A 606 -28.08 -0.03 -14.79
CA SER A 606 -29.43 -0.49 -14.47
C SER A 606 -29.54 -0.88 -13.00
N LEU A 607 -28.51 -1.50 -12.42
CA LEU A 607 -28.46 -1.87 -11.00
C LEU A 607 -28.54 -0.66 -10.06
N PHE A 608 -27.97 0.50 -10.44
CA PHE A 608 -28.00 1.70 -9.58
C PHE A 608 -29.30 2.50 -9.71
N ARG A 609 -30.08 2.27 -10.77
CA ARG A 609 -31.29 3.05 -11.09
C ARG A 609 -32.58 2.29 -10.79
N SER A 610 -32.57 0.97 -11.00
CA SER A 610 -33.76 0.12 -10.91
C SER A 610 -33.87 -0.62 -9.57
N HIS A 611 -35.04 -1.22 -9.35
CA HIS A 611 -35.27 -2.12 -8.23
C HIS A 611 -34.69 -3.50 -8.55
N TRP A 612 -34.02 -4.08 -7.56
CA TRP A 612 -33.44 -5.40 -7.63
C TRP A 612 -34.50 -6.42 -7.27
N GLN A 613 -34.81 -7.35 -8.19
CA GLN A 613 -35.63 -8.51 -7.89
C GLN A 613 -34.71 -9.68 -7.56
N ILE A 614 -34.59 -10.01 -6.28
CA ILE A 614 -33.68 -11.05 -5.80
C ILE A 614 -34.36 -12.41 -5.96
N ILE A 615 -33.79 -13.27 -6.81
CA ILE A 615 -34.29 -14.62 -7.07
C ILE A 615 -33.78 -15.58 -6.01
N GLN A 616 -32.49 -15.54 -5.71
CA GLN A 616 -31.84 -16.45 -4.77
C GLN A 616 -30.59 -15.82 -4.17
N LEU A 617 -30.42 -15.96 -2.86
CA LEU A 617 -29.15 -15.81 -2.14
C LEU A 617 -28.47 -17.18 -2.05
N ALA A 618 -27.35 -17.36 -2.73
CA ALA A 618 -26.58 -18.60 -2.72
C ALA A 618 -25.32 -18.44 -1.84
N PRO A 619 -24.98 -19.40 -0.98
CA PRO A 619 -23.77 -19.32 -0.16
C PRO A 619 -22.51 -19.32 -1.04
N SER A 620 -21.52 -18.51 -0.66
CA SER A 620 -20.19 -18.50 -1.28
C SER A 620 -19.24 -19.46 -0.55
N THR A 621 -18.03 -19.66 -1.10
CA THR A 621 -16.93 -20.34 -0.41
C THR A 621 -16.36 -19.52 0.75
N LEU A 622 -16.57 -18.21 0.75
CA LEU A 622 -16.12 -17.30 1.81
C LEU A 622 -17.21 -17.12 2.87
N PRO A 623 -16.91 -17.32 4.17
CA PRO A 623 -17.86 -17.07 5.26
C PRO A 623 -18.39 -15.64 5.25
N GLY A 624 -19.69 -15.45 5.47
CA GLY A 624 -20.31 -14.12 5.47
C GLY A 624 -20.51 -13.50 4.09
N ARG A 625 -20.08 -14.14 3.01
CA ARG A 625 -20.32 -13.69 1.65
C ARG A 625 -21.34 -14.58 0.93
N PHE A 626 -22.32 -13.97 0.29
CA PHE A 626 -23.35 -14.63 -0.50
C PHE A 626 -23.31 -14.12 -1.95
N PHE A 627 -23.80 -14.93 -2.89
CA PHE A 627 -24.10 -14.50 -4.25
C PHE A 627 -25.60 -14.30 -4.39
N ALA A 628 -26.03 -13.07 -4.61
CA ALA A 628 -27.40 -12.76 -4.98
C ALA A 628 -27.59 -12.86 -6.49
N TRP A 629 -28.55 -13.67 -6.90
CA TRP A 629 -29.07 -13.67 -8.26
C TRP A 629 -30.17 -12.62 -8.36
N VAL A 630 -29.92 -11.56 -9.12
CA VAL A 630 -30.76 -10.37 -9.18
C VAL A 630 -31.22 -10.13 -10.60
N VAL A 631 -32.50 -9.84 -10.79
CA VAL A 631 -33.05 -9.35 -12.06
C VAL A 631 -33.29 -7.85 -11.95
N ALA A 632 -32.65 -7.08 -12.84
CA ALA A 632 -32.75 -5.62 -12.92
C ALA A 632 -32.94 -5.21 -14.39
N GLU A 633 -34.02 -4.50 -14.71
CA GLU A 633 -34.42 -4.11 -16.08
C GLU A 633 -34.38 -5.28 -17.09
N GLY A 634 -34.82 -6.48 -16.68
CA GLY A 634 -34.86 -7.67 -17.53
C GLY A 634 -33.52 -8.39 -17.72
N ILE A 635 -32.44 -7.94 -17.06
CA ILE A 635 -31.12 -8.58 -17.09
C ILE A 635 -30.86 -9.28 -15.76
N MET A 636 -30.35 -10.52 -15.81
CA MET A 636 -29.96 -11.28 -14.63
C MET A 636 -28.47 -11.07 -14.30
N PHE A 637 -28.18 -10.72 -13.05
CA PHE A 637 -26.85 -10.52 -12.52
C PHE A 637 -26.57 -11.50 -11.37
N LYS A 638 -25.31 -11.93 -11.25
CA LYS A 638 -24.78 -12.68 -10.10
C LYS A 638 -23.88 -11.76 -9.29
N ILE A 639 -24.38 -11.23 -8.18
CA ILE A 639 -23.76 -10.15 -7.42
C ILE A 639 -23.27 -10.67 -6.07
N PRO A 640 -21.99 -10.45 -5.70
CA PRO A 640 -21.53 -10.76 -4.36
C PRO A 640 -22.07 -9.76 -3.32
N ILE A 641 -22.65 -10.26 -2.23
CA ILE A 641 -23.13 -9.49 -1.08
C ILE A 641 -22.38 -9.93 0.18
N ASN A 642 -21.87 -8.98 0.94
CA ASN A 642 -21.25 -9.17 2.24
C ASN A 642 -22.31 -8.98 3.33
N VAL A 643 -22.54 -10.03 4.12
CA VAL A 643 -23.52 -10.04 5.21
C VAL A 643 -22.75 -10.09 6.54
N PRO A 644 -22.76 -9.01 7.33
CA PRO A 644 -22.09 -8.99 8.61
C PRO A 644 -22.86 -9.81 9.65
N ARG A 645 -22.13 -10.25 10.68
CA ARG A 645 -22.70 -10.82 11.90
C ARG A 645 -23.10 -9.68 12.82
N VAL A 646 -24.38 -9.65 13.23
CA VAL A 646 -24.91 -8.71 14.21
C VAL A 646 -25.39 -9.49 15.43
N PHE A 647 -24.96 -9.09 16.61
CA PHE A 647 -25.40 -9.67 17.88
C PHE A 647 -25.41 -8.60 18.98
N TYR A 648 -26.09 -8.86 20.09
CA TYR A 648 -26.25 -7.90 21.18
C TYR A 648 -25.68 -8.41 22.48
N LEU A 649 -24.88 -7.60 23.16
CA LEU A 649 -24.28 -7.88 24.46
C LEU A 649 -24.97 -7.01 25.53
N ASN A 650 -25.57 -7.64 26.55
CA ASN A 650 -26.15 -6.94 27.69
C ASN A 650 -25.20 -7.03 28.89
N SER A 651 -24.61 -5.92 29.32
CA SER A 651 -23.70 -5.87 30.47
C SER A 651 -24.23 -4.98 31.59
N LYS A 652 -24.02 -5.41 32.84
CA LYS A 652 -24.35 -4.64 34.07
C LYS A 652 -23.31 -3.56 34.34
N ALA A 653 -22.06 -3.78 33.94
CA ALA A 653 -20.99 -2.81 34.13
C ALA A 653 -21.11 -1.63 33.15
N PRO A 654 -20.78 -0.39 33.55
CA PRO A 654 -20.67 0.72 32.63
C PRO A 654 -19.52 0.49 31.65
N ILE A 655 -19.79 0.70 30.37
CA ILE A 655 -18.84 0.46 29.28
C ILE A 655 -17.74 1.51 29.33
N THR A 656 -16.48 1.09 29.38
CA THR A 656 -15.31 1.95 29.10
C THR A 656 -15.20 2.21 27.59
N ASP A 657 -14.66 3.37 27.19
CA ASP A 657 -14.54 3.81 25.78
C ASP A 657 -13.74 2.86 24.85
N GLU A 658 -13.21 1.76 25.39
CA GLU A 658 -12.40 0.76 24.69
C GLU A 658 -13.20 -0.39 24.05
N PHE A 659 -14.50 -0.54 24.35
CA PHE A 659 -15.29 -1.68 23.85
C PHE A 659 -15.84 -1.43 22.43
N PRO A 660 -15.61 -2.32 21.44
CA PRO A 660 -16.08 -2.13 20.07
C PRO A 660 -17.58 -2.41 19.95
N GLY A 661 -18.40 -1.37 19.87
CA GLY A 661 -19.83 -1.52 19.62
C GLY A 661 -20.63 -0.24 19.88
N ARG A 662 -21.87 -0.23 19.42
CA ARG A 662 -22.78 0.91 19.60
C ARG A 662 -23.78 0.62 20.70
N ARG A 663 -23.95 1.54 21.66
CA ARG A 663 -25.03 1.43 22.65
C ARG A 663 -26.39 1.58 21.97
N VAL A 664 -27.28 0.63 22.20
CA VAL A 664 -28.64 0.59 21.64
C VAL A 664 -29.69 0.42 22.73
N LYS A 665 -30.94 0.81 22.45
CA LYS A 665 -32.09 0.56 23.34
C LYS A 665 -33.04 -0.39 22.61
N LYS A 666 -33.03 -1.66 23.03
CA LYS A 666 -33.95 -2.69 22.54
C LYS A 666 -34.57 -3.47 23.69
N ILE A 667 -35.74 -4.05 23.45
CA ILE A 667 -36.46 -4.89 24.41
C ILE A 667 -35.89 -6.30 24.32
N LEU A 668 -35.48 -6.86 25.46
CA LEU A 668 -34.90 -8.19 25.54
C LEU A 668 -35.99 -9.26 25.67
N PRO A 669 -35.75 -10.50 25.17
CA PRO A 669 -36.68 -11.61 25.30
C PRO A 669 -37.00 -11.96 26.75
N HIS A 670 -38.17 -12.56 26.97
CA HIS A 670 -38.62 -13.09 28.27
C HIS A 670 -38.65 -12.07 29.43
N GLY A 671 -38.78 -10.77 29.12
CA GLY A 671 -38.89 -9.72 30.15
C GLY A 671 -37.59 -9.45 30.91
N LYS A 672 -36.44 -9.82 30.33
CA LYS A 672 -35.13 -9.55 30.94
C LYS A 672 -34.84 -8.04 31.02
N PRO A 673 -34.28 -7.54 32.13
CA PRO A 673 -33.92 -6.13 32.26
C PRO A 673 -32.76 -5.77 31.32
N SER A 674 -32.94 -4.68 30.58
CA SER A 674 -31.90 -4.10 29.72
C SER A 674 -31.02 -3.16 30.54
N PHE A 675 -29.72 -3.47 30.65
CA PHE A 675 -28.73 -2.66 31.34
C PHE A 675 -27.98 -1.77 30.33
N ASN A 676 -26.73 -2.12 30.01
CA ASN A 676 -25.97 -1.53 28.93
C ASN A 676 -25.96 -2.49 27.74
N LEU A 677 -26.96 -2.35 26.86
CA LEU A 677 -27.08 -3.14 25.65
C LEU A 677 -26.22 -2.55 24.51
N ILE A 678 -25.32 -3.36 23.97
CA ILE A 678 -24.37 -3.01 22.93
C ILE A 678 -24.67 -3.84 21.69
N GLU A 679 -24.85 -3.18 20.55
CA GLU A 679 -24.87 -3.80 19.24
C GLU A 679 -23.45 -3.93 18.72
N VAL A 680 -23.05 -5.16 18.40
CA VAL A 680 -21.74 -5.46 17.83
C VAL A 680 -21.95 -5.94 16.39
N VAL A 681 -21.25 -5.29 15.46
CA VAL A 681 -21.26 -5.62 14.02
C VAL A 681 -19.86 -6.03 13.63
N THR A 682 -19.68 -7.27 13.17
CA THR A 682 -18.38 -7.84 12.81
C THR A 682 -18.47 -8.73 11.57
N SER A 683 -17.34 -9.04 10.94
CA SER A 683 -17.31 -10.02 9.84
C SER A 683 -17.53 -11.43 10.40
N GLU A 684 -18.12 -12.32 9.59
CA GLU A 684 -18.32 -13.72 10.01
C GLU A 684 -16.98 -14.45 10.26
N GLU A 685 -15.93 -14.05 9.57
CA GLU A 685 -14.57 -14.58 9.77
C GLU A 685 -14.02 -14.18 11.14
N GLN A 686 -14.12 -12.90 11.50
CA GLN A 686 -13.74 -12.40 12.83
C GLN A 686 -14.59 -13.04 13.92
N PHE A 687 -15.91 -13.14 13.75
CA PHE A 687 -16.79 -13.79 14.71
C PHE A 687 -16.38 -15.25 14.99
N ARG A 688 -15.99 -16.01 13.96
CA ARG A 688 -15.49 -17.38 14.11
C ARG A 688 -14.13 -17.45 14.80
N ALA A 689 -13.21 -16.54 14.45
CA ALA A 689 -11.89 -16.48 15.05
C ALA A 689 -11.95 -16.10 16.53
N GLU A 690 -12.83 -15.16 16.88
CA GLU A 690 -13.02 -14.63 18.23
C GLU A 690 -14.05 -15.41 19.06
N GLY A 691 -14.67 -16.45 18.51
CA GLY A 691 -15.70 -17.24 19.19
C GLY A 691 -15.26 -17.78 20.56
N ARG A 692 -13.97 -18.07 20.76
CA ARG A 692 -13.43 -18.46 22.09
C ARG A 692 -13.40 -17.29 23.08
N LYS A 693 -13.09 -16.08 22.63
CA LYS A 693 -13.13 -14.86 23.46
C LYS A 693 -14.58 -14.52 23.81
N LEU A 694 -15.50 -14.66 22.86
CA LEU A 694 -16.93 -14.44 23.09
C LEU A 694 -17.50 -15.40 24.14
N ALA A 695 -17.08 -16.67 24.09
CA ALA A 695 -17.41 -17.67 25.11
C ALA A 695 -16.81 -17.34 26.48
N ALA A 696 -15.63 -16.72 26.54
CA ALA A 696 -15.04 -16.23 27.78
C ALA A 696 -15.80 -15.02 28.35
N HIS A 697 -16.26 -14.09 27.51
CA HIS A 697 -17.11 -12.97 27.93
C HIS A 697 -18.47 -13.44 28.47
N LEU A 698 -19.03 -14.55 27.96
CA LEU A 698 -20.22 -15.19 28.54
C LEU A 698 -19.99 -15.73 29.96
N ALA A 699 -18.74 -15.97 30.36
CA ALA A 699 -18.39 -16.43 31.69
C ALA A 699 -18.08 -15.27 32.67
N GLU A 700 -18.06 -14.02 32.22
CA GLU A 700 -17.87 -12.86 33.08
C GLU A 700 -19.14 -12.58 33.90
N PRO A 701 -19.02 -12.32 35.23
CA PRO A 701 -20.17 -12.09 36.10
C PRO A 701 -20.96 -10.80 35.77
N ASP A 702 -20.31 -9.85 35.08
CA ASP A 702 -20.90 -8.57 34.69
C ASP A 702 -21.73 -8.66 33.41
N VAL A 703 -21.53 -9.69 32.59
CA VAL A 703 -22.31 -9.94 31.37
C VAL A 703 -23.59 -10.69 31.75
N GLU A 704 -24.75 -10.11 31.45
CA GLU A 704 -26.04 -10.76 31.69
C GLU A 704 -26.38 -11.76 30.57
N GLY A 705 -26.05 -11.43 29.32
CA GLY A 705 -26.32 -12.31 28.19
C GLY A 705 -25.87 -11.76 26.84
N ILE A 706 -25.71 -12.68 25.88
CA ILE A 706 -25.47 -12.37 24.47
C ILE A 706 -26.64 -12.91 23.64
N TYR A 707 -27.23 -12.06 22.81
CA TYR A 707 -28.43 -12.36 22.02
C TYR A 707 -28.15 -12.33 20.51
N GLU A 708 -28.99 -13.01 19.73
CA GLU A 708 -28.95 -13.11 18.25
C GLU A 708 -27.71 -13.78 17.61
N THR A 709 -26.82 -14.37 18.41
CA THR A 709 -25.62 -15.08 17.89
C THR A 709 -25.96 -16.28 16.99
N LYS A 710 -27.13 -16.90 17.20
CA LYS A 710 -27.58 -18.10 16.48
C LYS A 710 -28.36 -17.81 15.19
N ILE A 711 -28.65 -16.56 14.84
CA ILE A 711 -29.44 -16.25 13.63
C ILE A 711 -28.64 -16.62 12.38
N PRO A 712 -29.15 -17.45 11.45
CA PRO A 712 -28.46 -17.72 10.19
C PRO A 712 -28.25 -16.41 9.39
N LEU A 713 -27.07 -16.21 8.81
CA LEU A 713 -26.78 -14.99 8.03
C LEU A 713 -27.70 -14.85 6.82
N GLU A 714 -28.08 -15.98 6.21
CA GLU A 714 -29.04 -16.01 5.11
C GLU A 714 -30.42 -15.47 5.54
N LEU A 715 -30.91 -15.91 6.70
CA LEU A 715 -32.15 -15.41 7.28
C LEU A 715 -32.04 -13.91 7.59
N ASN A 716 -30.96 -13.47 8.23
CA ASN A 716 -30.72 -12.04 8.50
C ASN A 716 -30.73 -11.20 7.22
N ALA A 717 -30.09 -11.67 6.14
CA ALA A 717 -30.14 -11.01 4.85
C ALA A 717 -31.58 -10.90 4.32
N ILE A 718 -32.35 -12.00 4.34
CA ILE A 718 -33.76 -12.02 3.90
C ILE A 718 -34.63 -11.05 4.72
N LEU A 719 -34.42 -10.98 6.04
CA LEU A 719 -35.14 -10.08 6.91
C LEU A 719 -34.88 -8.60 6.54
N GLN A 720 -33.63 -8.25 6.19
CA GLN A 720 -33.21 -6.87 5.90
C GLN A 720 -33.51 -6.40 4.48
N ILE A 721 -33.35 -7.24 3.45
CA ILE A 721 -33.48 -6.82 2.04
C ILE A 721 -34.72 -7.40 1.32
N GLY A 722 -35.31 -8.48 1.85
CA GLY A 722 -36.48 -9.14 1.26
C GLY A 722 -36.24 -9.66 -0.18
N CYS A 723 -37.32 -9.77 -0.96
CA CYS A 723 -37.28 -10.17 -2.37
C CYS A 723 -37.09 -9.01 -3.35
N VAL A 724 -37.37 -7.78 -2.91
CA VAL A 724 -37.16 -6.56 -3.70
C VAL A 724 -36.36 -5.57 -2.87
N CYS A 725 -35.26 -5.07 -3.42
CA CYS A 725 -34.48 -4.02 -2.77
C CYS A 725 -34.03 -2.92 -3.74
N LYS A 726 -33.53 -1.81 -3.19
CA LYS A 726 -32.98 -0.70 -3.94
C LYS A 726 -31.66 -0.27 -3.33
N VAL A 727 -30.70 0.03 -4.20
CA VAL A 727 -29.39 0.56 -3.80
C VAL A 727 -29.53 1.97 -3.21
N ASP A 728 -28.92 2.20 -2.05
CA ASP A 728 -28.89 3.53 -1.42
C ASP A 728 -28.14 4.56 -2.29
N LYS A 729 -28.55 5.83 -2.20
CA LYS A 729 -27.99 6.94 -2.99
C LYS A 729 -26.51 7.18 -2.68
N SER A 730 -26.06 6.84 -1.48
CA SER A 730 -24.67 6.99 -1.01
C SER A 730 -23.69 6.04 -1.73
N ALA A 731 -24.15 4.86 -2.16
CA ALA A 731 -23.32 3.77 -2.71
C ALA A 731 -23.13 3.81 -4.26
N LYS A 732 -23.58 4.87 -4.94
CA LYS A 732 -23.66 4.97 -6.42
C LYS A 732 -22.32 4.99 -7.20
N LYS A 733 -21.17 4.76 -6.57
CA LYS A 733 -19.82 4.88 -7.18
C LYS A 733 -18.96 3.61 -7.15
N ARG A 734 -19.50 2.46 -6.75
CA ARG A 734 -18.73 1.19 -6.64
C ARG A 734 -18.72 0.38 -7.95
N ASN A 735 -17.71 -0.48 -8.12
CA ASN A 735 -17.73 -1.52 -9.15
C ASN A 735 -18.46 -2.76 -8.63
N ILE A 736 -19.21 -3.45 -9.48
CA ILE A 736 -20.01 -4.64 -9.12
C ILE A 736 -19.14 -5.78 -8.55
N GLN A 737 -17.87 -5.87 -8.96
CA GLN A 737 -16.97 -6.95 -8.55
C GLN A 737 -16.47 -6.80 -7.10
N ASP A 738 -16.56 -5.60 -6.52
CA ASP A 738 -15.97 -5.30 -5.20
C ASP A 738 -16.84 -5.79 -4.03
N GLY A 739 -18.03 -6.35 -4.29
CA GLY A 739 -18.96 -6.80 -3.25
C GLY A 739 -19.83 -5.66 -2.73
N TRP A 740 -21.08 -5.98 -2.39
CA TRP A 740 -22.05 -5.04 -1.83
C TRP A 740 -22.27 -5.32 -0.36
N ASP A 741 -22.23 -4.28 0.48
CA ASP A 741 -22.50 -4.46 1.90
C ASP A 741 -24.02 -4.44 2.13
N LEU A 742 -24.53 -5.32 3.00
CA LEU A 742 -25.97 -5.48 3.22
C LEU A 742 -26.67 -4.16 3.59
N ALA A 743 -25.99 -3.30 4.35
CA ALA A 743 -26.52 -1.99 4.78
C ALA A 743 -26.75 -1.00 3.62
N GLU A 744 -26.15 -1.22 2.45
CA GLU A 744 -26.32 -0.37 1.26
C GLU A 744 -27.59 -0.72 0.47
N LEU A 745 -28.26 -1.81 0.83
CA LEU A 745 -29.44 -2.34 0.15
C LEU A 745 -30.68 -2.11 1.04
N GLN A 746 -31.63 -1.33 0.53
CA GLN A 746 -32.87 -1.03 1.24
C GLN A 746 -34.00 -1.91 0.72
N MET A 747 -34.66 -2.67 1.59
CA MET A 747 -35.85 -3.43 1.24
C MET A 747 -36.96 -2.51 0.71
N LYS A 748 -37.70 -3.03 -0.27
CA LYS A 748 -38.85 -2.39 -0.89
C LYS A 748 -40.03 -3.34 -0.83
N THR A 749 -41.22 -2.79 -0.60
CA THR A 749 -42.44 -3.59 -0.57
C THR A 749 -42.83 -4.03 -1.98
N THR A 750 -43.50 -5.17 -2.10
CA THR A 750 -44.06 -5.64 -3.38
C THR A 750 -45.21 -4.76 -3.88
N ALA A 751 -45.75 -3.89 -3.02
CA ALA A 751 -46.69 -2.82 -3.40
C ALA A 751 -45.98 -1.63 -4.09
N GLU A 752 -44.74 -1.29 -3.69
CA GLU A 752 -43.93 -0.27 -4.37
C GLU A 752 -43.41 -0.76 -5.73
N PHE A 753 -43.05 -2.04 -5.82
CA PHE A 753 -42.58 -2.66 -7.06
C PHE A 753 -42.93 -4.15 -7.10
N SER A 754 -43.74 -4.53 -8.08
CA SER A 754 -44.25 -5.90 -8.22
C SER A 754 -43.11 -6.88 -8.53
N TYR A 755 -42.94 -7.89 -7.67
CA TYR A 755 -41.88 -8.88 -7.80
C TYR A 755 -42.25 -9.95 -8.84
N LEU A 756 -41.45 -10.08 -9.90
CA LEU A 756 -41.60 -11.06 -10.99
C LEU A 756 -42.97 -11.03 -11.68
N GLU A 757 -43.53 -9.84 -11.94
CA GLU A 757 -44.81 -9.70 -12.66
C GLU A 757 -44.72 -10.16 -14.13
N GLN A 758 -43.57 -9.92 -14.76
CA GLN A 758 -43.27 -10.44 -16.09
C GLN A 758 -42.88 -11.93 -16.01
N THR A 759 -43.34 -12.72 -16.96
CA THR A 759 -43.02 -14.14 -17.05
C THR A 759 -41.51 -14.34 -17.26
N VAL A 760 -40.84 -14.91 -16.26
CA VAL A 760 -39.43 -15.30 -16.36
C VAL A 760 -39.34 -16.71 -16.90
N SER A 761 -38.45 -16.92 -17.88
CA SER A 761 -38.20 -18.24 -18.44
C SER A 761 -37.64 -19.17 -17.35
N PHE A 762 -38.06 -20.43 -17.36
CA PHE A 762 -37.52 -21.45 -16.47
C PHE A 762 -37.24 -22.74 -17.23
N PHE A 763 -36.44 -23.61 -16.63
CA PHE A 763 -36.37 -25.01 -16.99
C PHE A 763 -36.64 -25.85 -15.75
N TYR A 764 -37.22 -27.03 -15.93
CA TYR A 764 -37.47 -27.98 -14.86
C TYR A 764 -36.58 -29.20 -15.02
N LEU A 765 -35.87 -29.57 -13.95
CA LEU A 765 -34.98 -30.72 -13.86
C LEU A 765 -35.50 -31.66 -12.76
N TYR A 766 -36.02 -32.80 -13.18
CA TYR A 766 -36.39 -33.90 -12.30
C TYR A 766 -35.28 -34.95 -12.27
N HIS A 767 -34.95 -35.45 -11.08
CA HIS A 767 -34.02 -36.56 -10.91
C HIS A 767 -34.57 -37.59 -9.94
N SER A 768 -34.63 -38.84 -10.40
CA SER A 768 -34.92 -40.00 -9.57
C SER A 768 -33.80 -41.02 -9.69
N VAL A 769 -33.41 -41.63 -8.56
CA VAL A 769 -32.28 -42.55 -8.47
C VAL A 769 -32.59 -43.74 -7.55
N SER A 770 -32.28 -44.95 -8.02
CA SER A 770 -32.47 -46.20 -7.28
C SER A 770 -31.46 -47.26 -7.71
N GLU A 771 -30.56 -47.66 -6.81
CA GLU A 771 -29.59 -48.77 -6.97
C GLU A 771 -28.82 -48.77 -8.30
N GLY A 772 -28.18 -47.64 -8.65
CA GLY A 772 -27.38 -47.51 -9.87
C GLY A 772 -28.16 -47.26 -11.16
N ARG A 773 -29.50 -47.22 -11.08
CA ARG A 773 -30.41 -46.75 -12.14
C ARG A 773 -30.89 -45.36 -11.80
N ALA A 774 -31.06 -44.52 -12.82
CA ALA A 774 -31.60 -43.18 -12.63
C ALA A 774 -32.34 -42.68 -13.87
N VAL A 775 -33.22 -41.71 -13.67
CA VAL A 775 -33.82 -40.92 -14.74
C VAL A 775 -33.60 -39.45 -14.45
N TYR A 776 -33.06 -38.72 -15.44
CA TYR A 776 -33.14 -37.26 -15.48
C TYR A 776 -34.20 -36.87 -16.48
N VAL A 777 -35.11 -35.98 -16.11
CA VAL A 777 -36.04 -35.37 -17.07
C VAL A 777 -35.87 -33.86 -17.05
N MET A 778 -35.63 -33.31 -18.23
CA MET A 778 -35.50 -31.88 -18.48
C MET A 778 -36.72 -31.39 -19.25
N TYR A 779 -37.45 -30.45 -18.69
CA TYR A 779 -38.54 -29.76 -19.38
C TYR A 779 -38.14 -28.30 -19.63
N PHE A 780 -38.16 -27.91 -20.89
CA PHE A 780 -37.87 -26.56 -21.36
C PHE A 780 -39.12 -25.94 -21.99
N PRO A 781 -39.99 -25.29 -21.20
CA PRO A 781 -41.20 -24.64 -21.71
C PRO A 781 -40.94 -23.68 -22.87
N THR A 782 -39.89 -22.85 -22.77
CA THR A 782 -39.54 -21.83 -23.78
C THR A 782 -39.14 -22.44 -25.12
N SER A 783 -38.54 -23.64 -25.12
CA SER A 783 -38.14 -24.34 -26.35
C SER A 783 -39.15 -25.41 -26.79
N LEU A 784 -40.23 -25.61 -26.04
CA LEU A 784 -41.21 -26.68 -26.25
C LEU A 784 -40.54 -28.06 -26.37
N ARG A 785 -39.61 -28.37 -25.46
CA ARG A 785 -38.89 -29.66 -25.44
C ARG A 785 -38.93 -30.36 -24.08
N VAL A 786 -39.08 -31.66 -24.11
CA VAL A 786 -38.90 -32.57 -22.97
C VAL A 786 -37.84 -33.61 -23.34
N HIS A 787 -36.79 -33.70 -22.54
CA HIS A 787 -35.71 -34.68 -22.72
C HIS A 787 -35.63 -35.58 -21.50
N ALA A 788 -35.77 -36.89 -21.71
CA ALA A 788 -35.56 -37.90 -20.69
C ALA A 788 -34.23 -38.62 -20.93
N VAL A 789 -33.33 -38.57 -19.94
CA VAL A 789 -32.05 -39.25 -19.94
C VAL A 789 -32.13 -40.41 -18.96
N VAL A 790 -32.19 -41.62 -19.48
CA VAL A 790 -32.34 -42.85 -18.71
C VAL A 790 -30.97 -43.48 -18.50
N ILE A 791 -30.59 -43.67 -17.24
CA ILE A 791 -29.37 -44.37 -16.86
C ILE A 791 -29.74 -45.78 -16.48
N ASN A 792 -29.33 -46.71 -17.34
CA ASN A 792 -29.57 -48.12 -17.15
C ASN A 792 -28.28 -48.91 -17.44
N PRO A 793 -27.67 -49.55 -16.42
CA PRO A 793 -26.53 -50.45 -16.63
C PRO A 793 -26.87 -51.63 -17.55
N PHE A 794 -28.13 -52.04 -17.56
CA PHE A 794 -28.65 -53.12 -18.38
C PHE A 794 -29.16 -52.55 -19.72
N ARG A 795 -28.79 -53.15 -20.86
CA ARG A 795 -29.07 -52.57 -22.19
C ARG A 795 -30.53 -52.72 -22.66
N ASN A 796 -31.50 -52.87 -21.75
CA ASN A 796 -32.93 -52.89 -22.10
C ASN A 796 -33.49 -51.46 -22.20
N LYS A 797 -34.24 -51.20 -23.27
CA LYS A 797 -34.89 -49.91 -23.56
C LYS A 797 -36.40 -50.12 -23.59
N GLU A 798 -37.12 -49.51 -22.65
CA GLU A 798 -38.59 -49.62 -22.55
C GLU A 798 -39.28 -48.27 -22.84
N LEU A 799 -38.64 -47.14 -22.51
CA LEU A 799 -39.16 -45.79 -22.77
C LEU A 799 -38.96 -45.37 -24.23
N SER A 800 -40.04 -44.90 -24.85
CA SER A 800 -40.07 -44.24 -26.15
C SER A 800 -40.61 -42.81 -26.03
N PRO A 801 -40.27 -41.90 -26.96
CA PRO A 801 -40.84 -40.55 -26.99
C PRO A 801 -42.38 -40.53 -26.99
N VAL A 802 -43.01 -41.44 -27.75
CA VAL A 802 -44.47 -41.57 -27.85
C VAL A 802 -45.09 -41.97 -26.52
N PHE A 803 -44.41 -42.83 -25.75
CA PHE A 803 -44.87 -43.19 -24.40
C PHE A 803 -44.86 -41.97 -23.46
N LEU A 804 -43.78 -41.18 -23.46
CA LEU A 804 -43.68 -39.99 -22.62
C LEU A 804 -44.70 -38.93 -23.00
N GLU A 805 -44.91 -38.70 -24.30
CA GLU A 805 -45.92 -37.77 -24.79
C GLU A 805 -47.32 -38.15 -24.29
N LYS A 806 -47.69 -39.44 -24.41
CA LYS A 806 -48.97 -39.94 -23.89
C LYS A 806 -49.08 -39.71 -22.38
N GLN A 807 -48.06 -40.09 -21.60
CA GLN A 807 -48.10 -39.92 -20.14
C GLN A 807 -48.12 -38.44 -19.70
N PHE A 808 -47.48 -37.54 -20.45
CA PHE A 808 -47.53 -36.11 -20.19
C PHE A 808 -48.93 -35.54 -20.48
N ARG A 809 -49.52 -35.93 -21.61
CA ARG A 809 -50.89 -35.54 -21.98
C ARG A 809 -51.91 -36.03 -20.97
N ASP A 810 -51.79 -37.28 -20.52
CA ASP A 810 -52.66 -37.86 -19.49
C ASP A 810 -52.52 -37.12 -18.13
N ALA A 811 -51.38 -36.49 -17.87
CA ALA A 811 -51.12 -35.74 -16.64
C ALA A 811 -51.59 -34.27 -16.70
N CYS A 812 -51.69 -33.68 -17.89
CA CYS A 812 -52.23 -32.33 -18.08
C CYS A 812 -53.75 -32.35 -17.86
N GLN A 813 -54.21 -31.80 -16.73
CA GLN A 813 -55.64 -31.78 -16.38
C GLN A 813 -56.46 -30.76 -17.21
N THR A 814 -55.80 -29.79 -17.85
CA THR A 814 -56.42 -28.77 -18.72
C THR A 814 -55.70 -28.73 -20.08
N PRO A 815 -56.43 -28.75 -21.22
CA PRO A 815 -55.83 -28.62 -22.53
C PRO A 815 -55.36 -27.17 -22.75
N ASP A 816 -54.06 -26.93 -22.61
CA ASP A 816 -53.41 -25.68 -23.03
C ASP A 816 -52.81 -25.89 -24.44
N PRO A 817 -53.13 -25.04 -25.44
CA PRO A 817 -52.63 -25.15 -26.82
C PRO A 817 -51.10 -25.14 -26.95
N LEU A 818 -50.37 -24.64 -25.94
CA LEU A 818 -48.90 -24.74 -25.90
C LEU A 818 -48.37 -26.18 -25.77
N HIS A 819 -49.19 -27.11 -25.27
CA HIS A 819 -48.76 -28.50 -25.06
C HIS A 819 -48.81 -29.36 -26.33
N GLU A 820 -49.49 -28.92 -27.40
CA GLU A 820 -49.63 -29.70 -28.65
C GLU A 820 -48.34 -29.71 -29.49
N ASN A 821 -47.43 -28.75 -29.27
CA ASN A 821 -46.19 -28.59 -30.03
C ASN A 821 -44.93 -29.09 -29.29
N LEU A 822 -45.10 -29.87 -28.21
CA LEU A 822 -43.99 -30.39 -27.41
C LEU A 822 -43.24 -31.52 -28.13
N THR A 823 -41.91 -31.40 -28.18
CA THR A 823 -41.03 -32.45 -28.72
C THR A 823 -40.43 -33.28 -27.60
N PHE A 824 -40.59 -34.60 -27.67
CA PHE A 824 -40.08 -35.55 -26.68
C PHE A 824 -38.84 -36.28 -27.22
N GLN A 825 -37.81 -36.40 -26.40
CA GLN A 825 -36.58 -37.15 -26.73
C GLN A 825 -36.19 -38.06 -25.56
N VAL A 826 -35.67 -39.25 -25.88
CA VAL A 826 -35.22 -40.24 -24.89
C VAL A 826 -33.83 -40.73 -25.24
N ASP A 827 -32.87 -40.50 -24.34
CA ASP A 827 -31.48 -40.91 -24.47
C ASP A 827 -31.11 -41.92 -23.37
N TYR A 828 -30.35 -42.96 -23.73
CA TYR A 828 -29.93 -44.02 -22.82
C TYR A 828 -28.43 -43.99 -22.59
N HIS A 829 -28.03 -44.01 -21.32
CA HIS A 829 -26.63 -44.06 -20.89
C HIS A 829 -26.40 -45.23 -19.92
N THR A 830 -25.20 -45.81 -19.98
CA THR A 830 -24.84 -46.97 -19.16
C THR A 830 -24.27 -46.61 -17.79
N SER A 831 -23.87 -45.36 -17.58
CA SER A 831 -23.26 -44.88 -16.33
C SER A 831 -23.81 -43.53 -15.90
N MET A 832 -23.79 -43.30 -14.58
CA MET A 832 -24.22 -42.03 -13.98
C MET A 832 -23.38 -40.84 -14.46
N ASP A 833 -22.06 -41.03 -14.62
CA ASP A 833 -21.13 -39.97 -15.09
C ASP A 833 -21.36 -39.60 -16.57
N ALA A 834 -21.70 -40.57 -17.43
CA ALA A 834 -22.04 -40.26 -18.82
C ALA A 834 -23.37 -39.50 -18.91
N GLY A 835 -24.36 -39.87 -18.10
CA GLY A 835 -25.65 -39.19 -18.05
C GLY A 835 -25.55 -37.77 -17.49
N SER A 836 -24.80 -37.56 -16.40
CA SER A 836 -24.61 -36.21 -15.83
C SER A 836 -23.86 -35.28 -16.79
N LYS A 837 -22.82 -35.77 -17.48
CA LYS A 837 -22.11 -35.01 -18.53
C LYS A 837 -23.03 -34.64 -19.70
N TYR A 838 -23.95 -35.52 -20.08
CA TYR A 838 -24.93 -35.25 -21.11
C TYR A 838 -25.90 -34.14 -20.68
N VAL A 839 -26.45 -34.23 -19.47
CA VAL A 839 -27.32 -33.19 -18.89
C VAL A 839 -26.58 -31.85 -18.79
N GLN A 840 -25.31 -31.87 -18.36
CA GLN A 840 -24.47 -30.67 -18.31
C GLN A 840 -24.30 -30.02 -19.68
N ARG A 841 -24.07 -30.80 -20.73
CA ARG A 841 -23.97 -30.29 -22.10
C ARG A 841 -25.27 -29.63 -22.55
N MET A 842 -26.42 -30.28 -22.31
CA MET A 842 -27.72 -29.72 -22.69
C MET A 842 -28.03 -28.39 -21.99
N LEU A 843 -27.71 -28.28 -20.69
CA LEU A 843 -27.88 -27.02 -19.95
C LEU A 843 -27.01 -25.88 -20.50
N LEU A 844 -25.76 -26.19 -20.88
CA LEU A 844 -24.85 -25.21 -21.48
C LEU A 844 -25.35 -24.75 -22.86
N GLU A 845 -25.86 -25.67 -23.67
CA GLU A 845 -26.46 -25.37 -24.98
C GLU A 845 -27.73 -24.52 -24.83
N TYR A 846 -28.61 -24.88 -23.89
CA TYR A 846 -29.82 -24.12 -23.60
C TYR A 846 -29.50 -22.67 -23.19
N ARG A 847 -28.47 -22.47 -22.36
CA ARG A 847 -28.01 -21.13 -21.94
C ARG A 847 -27.53 -20.29 -23.11
N GLN A 848 -26.78 -20.89 -24.04
CA GLN A 848 -26.26 -20.18 -25.21
C GLN A 848 -27.39 -19.73 -26.14
N GLN A 849 -28.45 -20.53 -26.25
CA GLN A 849 -29.62 -20.22 -27.08
C GLN A 849 -30.54 -19.17 -26.42
N HIS A 850 -30.59 -19.11 -25.09
CA HIS A 850 -31.48 -18.23 -24.33
C HIS A 850 -30.69 -17.33 -23.37
N PRO A 851 -30.12 -16.20 -23.85
CA PRO A 851 -29.29 -15.31 -23.03
C PRO A 851 -30.07 -14.45 -22.00
N GLY A 852 -31.39 -14.64 -21.89
CA GLY A 852 -32.25 -13.93 -20.94
C GLY A 852 -32.20 -14.48 -19.50
N PRO A 853 -32.97 -13.90 -18.56
CA PRO A 853 -33.11 -14.43 -17.22
C PRO A 853 -33.79 -15.80 -17.26
N VAL A 854 -33.09 -16.82 -16.76
CA VAL A 854 -33.57 -18.21 -16.70
C VAL A 854 -33.45 -18.74 -15.28
N ILE A 855 -34.52 -19.35 -14.76
CA ILE A 855 -34.56 -19.98 -13.43
C ILE A 855 -34.58 -21.50 -13.57
N GLY A 856 -33.73 -22.19 -12.82
CA GLY A 856 -33.73 -23.65 -12.76
C GLY A 856 -34.63 -24.14 -11.63
N ILE A 857 -35.69 -24.89 -11.94
CA ILE A 857 -36.52 -25.58 -10.95
C ILE A 857 -36.03 -27.01 -10.84
N ILE A 858 -35.59 -27.43 -9.66
CA ILE A 858 -34.96 -28.72 -9.45
C ILE A 858 -35.77 -29.54 -8.46
N GLU A 859 -36.19 -30.73 -8.87
CA GLU A 859 -36.82 -31.71 -8.00
C GLU A 859 -35.93 -32.95 -7.92
N CYS A 860 -35.27 -33.15 -6.77
CA CYS A 860 -34.36 -34.26 -6.59
C CYS A 860 -34.17 -34.65 -5.12
N PRO A 861 -33.80 -35.92 -4.85
CA PRO A 861 -33.56 -36.40 -3.48
C PRO A 861 -32.30 -35.85 -2.84
N LYS A 862 -31.26 -35.55 -3.62
CA LYS A 862 -29.97 -35.07 -3.12
C LYS A 862 -29.42 -33.95 -3.99
N LEU A 863 -29.79 -32.71 -3.69
CA LEU A 863 -29.39 -31.53 -4.47
C LEU A 863 -27.86 -31.34 -4.55
N GLN A 864 -27.14 -31.52 -3.44
CA GLN A 864 -25.69 -31.34 -3.40
C GLN A 864 -24.96 -32.30 -4.35
N ALA A 865 -25.37 -33.57 -4.40
CA ALA A 865 -24.77 -34.57 -5.29
C ALA A 865 -25.00 -34.24 -6.78
N ILE A 866 -26.16 -33.68 -7.14
CA ILE A 866 -26.42 -33.24 -8.52
C ILE A 866 -25.60 -32.01 -8.86
N ARG A 867 -25.49 -31.02 -7.97
CA ARG A 867 -24.65 -29.83 -8.23
C ARG A 867 -23.17 -30.19 -8.41
N GLU A 868 -22.67 -31.18 -7.68
CA GLU A 868 -21.29 -31.65 -7.84
C GLU A 868 -21.05 -32.35 -9.20
N SER A 869 -22.03 -33.11 -9.67
CA SER A 869 -21.94 -33.88 -10.93
C SER A 869 -22.32 -33.07 -12.17
N VAL A 870 -23.20 -32.06 -12.04
CA VAL A 870 -23.68 -31.17 -13.11
C VAL A 870 -23.34 -29.73 -12.75
N ARG A 871 -22.09 -29.34 -13.02
CA ARG A 871 -21.56 -28.01 -12.66
C ARG A 871 -22.24 -26.85 -13.41
N ALA A 872 -22.92 -27.12 -14.51
CA ALA A 872 -23.71 -26.12 -15.24
C ALA A 872 -24.85 -25.53 -14.40
N LEU A 873 -25.24 -26.15 -13.28
CA LEU A 873 -26.26 -25.60 -12.38
C LEU A 873 -25.74 -24.41 -11.54
N ASP A 874 -24.43 -24.28 -11.31
CA ASP A 874 -23.83 -23.14 -10.56
C ASP A 874 -23.98 -21.79 -11.29
N ASP A 875 -24.39 -21.86 -12.56
CA ASP A 875 -24.57 -20.79 -13.51
C ASP A 875 -26.02 -20.27 -13.60
N PHE A 876 -26.96 -20.89 -12.86
CA PHE A 876 -28.36 -20.50 -12.79
C PHE A 876 -28.82 -20.35 -11.34
N PRO A 877 -29.79 -19.45 -11.04
CA PRO A 877 -30.53 -19.52 -9.78
C PRO A 877 -31.37 -20.80 -9.78
N CYS A 878 -31.22 -21.60 -8.72
CA CYS A 878 -31.81 -22.92 -8.62
C CYS A 878 -32.82 -22.98 -7.46
N VAL A 879 -34.11 -23.06 -7.78
CA VAL A 879 -35.22 -23.22 -6.83
C VAL A 879 -35.51 -24.71 -6.67
N THR A 880 -35.60 -25.19 -5.44
CA THR A 880 -35.76 -26.64 -5.18
C THR A 880 -37.21 -26.96 -4.81
N ILE A 881 -37.77 -27.98 -5.45
CA ILE A 881 -39.04 -28.60 -5.07
C ILE A 881 -38.73 -29.75 -4.10
N PRO A 882 -39.41 -29.84 -2.94
CA PRO A 882 -39.29 -30.98 -2.05
C PRO A 882 -39.64 -32.28 -2.79
N CYS A 883 -38.70 -33.21 -2.87
CA CYS A 883 -38.93 -34.48 -3.57
C CYS A 883 -39.85 -35.40 -2.76
N ASN A 884 -40.68 -36.19 -3.44
CA ASN A 884 -41.41 -37.27 -2.79
C ASN A 884 -40.52 -38.52 -2.71
N ALA A 885 -40.30 -39.06 -1.51
CA ALA A 885 -39.47 -40.25 -1.32
C ALA A 885 -39.99 -41.48 -2.10
N ARG A 886 -41.31 -41.57 -2.35
CA ARG A 886 -41.93 -42.65 -3.13
C ARG A 886 -41.51 -42.64 -4.60
N ASP A 887 -41.11 -41.49 -5.12
CA ASP A 887 -40.72 -41.33 -6.52
C ASP A 887 -39.38 -42.04 -6.87
N ASN A 888 -38.62 -42.44 -5.84
CA ASN A 888 -37.39 -43.24 -5.97
C ASN A 888 -37.62 -44.73 -5.68
N ASN A 889 -38.83 -45.13 -5.30
CA ASN A 889 -39.15 -46.49 -4.87
C ASN A 889 -39.91 -47.25 -5.96
N TYR A 890 -39.18 -47.84 -6.90
CA TYR A 890 -39.73 -48.67 -7.98
C TYR A 890 -39.06 -50.05 -8.03
N GLN A 891 -39.86 -51.08 -8.34
CA GLN A 891 -39.39 -52.47 -8.49
C GLN A 891 -38.41 -52.60 -9.65
N ALA A 892 -37.52 -53.59 -9.61
CA ALA A 892 -36.46 -53.70 -10.62
C ALA A 892 -36.95 -54.03 -12.05
N LEU A 893 -38.13 -54.62 -12.19
CA LEU A 893 -38.76 -54.97 -13.46
C LEU A 893 -39.80 -53.90 -13.81
N GLY A 894 -39.82 -53.38 -15.05
CA GLY A 894 -40.78 -52.35 -15.49
C GLY A 894 -40.58 -50.97 -14.83
N TRP A 895 -39.43 -50.75 -14.21
CA TRP A 895 -39.11 -49.50 -13.51
C TRP A 895 -39.10 -48.28 -14.43
N GLN A 896 -38.68 -48.46 -15.69
CA GLN A 896 -38.54 -47.35 -16.64
C GLN A 896 -39.92 -46.75 -16.96
N ALA A 897 -40.93 -47.59 -17.21
CA ALA A 897 -42.29 -47.14 -17.45
C ALA A 897 -42.90 -46.42 -16.23
N THR A 898 -42.63 -46.93 -15.02
CA THR A 898 -43.09 -46.32 -13.76
C THR A 898 -42.43 -44.96 -13.54
N ALA A 899 -41.10 -44.89 -13.63
CA ALA A 899 -40.33 -43.65 -13.48
C ALA A 899 -40.69 -42.63 -14.57
N GLY A 900 -40.89 -43.09 -15.81
CA GLY A 900 -41.36 -42.26 -16.93
C GLY A 900 -42.72 -41.63 -16.64
N ARG A 901 -43.71 -42.42 -16.22
CA ARG A 901 -45.04 -41.90 -15.83
C ARG A 901 -44.94 -40.86 -14.71
N THR A 902 -44.27 -41.19 -13.60
CA THR A 902 -44.12 -40.27 -12.47
C THR A 902 -43.41 -38.98 -12.89
N SER A 903 -42.34 -39.08 -13.68
CA SER A 903 -41.59 -37.91 -14.15
C SER A 903 -42.43 -36.99 -15.03
N MET A 904 -43.30 -37.52 -15.89
CA MET A 904 -44.20 -36.70 -16.72
C MET A 904 -45.28 -36.01 -15.89
N GLN A 905 -45.83 -36.69 -14.88
CA GLN A 905 -46.77 -36.08 -13.92
C GLN A 905 -46.13 -34.89 -13.19
N ARG A 906 -44.88 -35.04 -12.74
CA ARG A 906 -44.12 -33.95 -12.09
C ARG A 906 -43.80 -32.81 -13.06
N CYS A 907 -43.41 -33.13 -14.31
CA CYS A 907 -43.18 -32.12 -15.34
C CYS A 907 -44.44 -31.29 -15.62
N ALA A 908 -45.61 -31.92 -15.77
CA ALA A 908 -46.86 -31.22 -16.02
C ALA A 908 -47.24 -30.29 -14.84
N ALA A 909 -47.01 -30.71 -13.60
CA ALA A 909 -47.29 -29.91 -12.41
C ALA A 909 -46.29 -28.75 -12.18
N SER A 910 -45.10 -28.79 -12.80
CA SER A 910 -44.01 -27.84 -12.52
C SER A 910 -44.36 -26.38 -12.80
N THR A 911 -45.09 -26.10 -13.88
CA THR A 911 -45.50 -24.73 -14.27
C THR A 911 -46.46 -24.13 -13.25
N GLN A 912 -47.47 -24.89 -12.83
CA GLN A 912 -48.43 -24.43 -11.82
C GLN A 912 -47.72 -24.17 -10.48
N TRP A 913 -46.89 -25.12 -10.05
CA TRP A 913 -46.11 -24.98 -8.82
C TRP A 913 -45.23 -23.72 -8.82
N PHE A 914 -44.58 -23.43 -9.95
CA PHE A 914 -43.74 -22.24 -10.09
C PHE A 914 -44.53 -20.94 -9.92
N ASN A 915 -45.70 -20.83 -10.55
CA ASN A 915 -46.55 -19.64 -10.47
C ASN A 915 -47.12 -19.44 -9.04
N GLU A 916 -47.52 -20.53 -8.39
CA GLU A 916 -47.94 -20.50 -6.98
C GLU A 916 -46.79 -20.07 -6.07
N ARG A 917 -45.57 -20.57 -6.33
CA ARG A 917 -44.37 -20.23 -5.56
C ARG A 917 -43.97 -18.76 -5.72
N ILE A 918 -44.13 -18.18 -6.91
CA ILE A 918 -43.93 -16.74 -7.14
C ILE A 918 -44.95 -15.93 -6.34
N SER A 919 -46.23 -16.34 -6.35
CA SER A 919 -47.29 -15.65 -5.60
C SER A 919 -47.02 -15.67 -4.09
N LEU A 920 -46.53 -16.81 -3.57
CA LEU A 920 -46.08 -16.93 -2.19
C LEU A 920 -44.87 -16.03 -1.89
N ALA A 921 -43.86 -16.00 -2.77
CA ALA A 921 -42.69 -15.13 -2.63
C ALA A 921 -43.08 -13.64 -2.55
N ARG A 922 -44.07 -13.23 -3.35
CA ARG A 922 -44.64 -11.87 -3.32
C ARG A 922 -45.33 -11.56 -2.00
N TYR A 923 -46.06 -12.52 -1.44
CA TYR A 923 -46.77 -12.38 -0.17
C TYR A 923 -45.82 -12.34 1.03
N ALA A 924 -44.84 -13.24 1.09
CA ALA A 924 -43.89 -13.33 2.19
C ALA A 924 -42.77 -12.27 2.12
N HIS A 925 -42.60 -11.60 0.98
CA HIS A 925 -41.42 -10.79 0.64
C HIS A 925 -40.10 -11.54 0.84
N VAL A 926 -40.05 -12.81 0.41
CA VAL A 926 -38.89 -13.71 0.51
C VAL A 926 -38.43 -14.05 -0.92
N PRO A 927 -37.11 -14.02 -1.21
CA PRO A 927 -36.59 -14.47 -2.50
C PRO A 927 -37.05 -15.89 -2.86
N LEU A 928 -37.40 -16.10 -4.13
CA LEU A 928 -38.04 -17.33 -4.61
C LEU A 928 -37.27 -18.61 -4.25
N GLY A 929 -35.94 -18.56 -4.28
CA GLY A 929 -35.04 -19.69 -4.06
C GLY A 929 -34.55 -19.90 -2.63
N ASN A 930 -35.06 -19.15 -1.64
CA ASN A 930 -34.57 -19.17 -0.25
C ASN A 930 -35.59 -19.63 0.79
N PHE A 931 -36.73 -20.15 0.36
CA PHE A 931 -37.66 -20.80 1.28
C PHE A 931 -37.10 -22.14 1.76
N GLU A 932 -37.32 -22.45 3.03
CA GLU A 932 -37.05 -23.76 3.61
C GLU A 932 -38.05 -24.84 3.16
N LEU A 933 -37.79 -26.09 3.55
CA LEU A 933 -38.65 -27.25 3.26
C LEU A 933 -40.07 -27.05 3.78
N ASP A 934 -40.20 -26.61 5.04
CA ASP A 934 -41.47 -26.17 5.62
C ASP A 934 -41.63 -24.66 5.40
N TRP A 935 -42.12 -24.32 4.21
CA TRP A 935 -42.29 -22.92 3.82
C TRP A 935 -43.37 -22.20 4.62
N LEU A 936 -44.34 -22.93 5.22
CA LEU A 936 -45.41 -22.34 6.02
C LEU A 936 -44.85 -21.81 7.34
N LEU A 937 -44.13 -22.66 8.07
CA LEU A 937 -43.44 -22.28 9.30
C LEU A 937 -42.43 -21.16 9.03
N PHE A 938 -41.61 -21.31 7.99
CA PHE A 938 -40.63 -20.32 7.60
C PHE A 938 -41.26 -18.95 7.31
N THR A 939 -42.41 -18.91 6.64
CA THR A 939 -43.10 -17.64 6.36
C THR A 939 -43.62 -16.99 7.64
N ALA A 940 -44.16 -17.78 8.57
CA ALA A 940 -44.59 -17.29 9.88
C ALA A 940 -43.41 -16.74 10.68
N ASP A 941 -42.27 -17.42 10.70
CA ASP A 941 -41.05 -16.99 11.38
C ASP A 941 -40.49 -15.70 10.79
N VAL A 942 -40.51 -15.55 9.47
CA VAL A 942 -40.09 -14.31 8.79
C VAL A 942 -40.99 -13.14 9.18
N PHE A 943 -42.32 -13.32 9.18
CA PHE A 943 -43.26 -12.27 9.59
C PHE A 943 -43.09 -11.91 11.06
N PHE A 944 -42.96 -12.91 11.93
CA PHE A 944 -42.77 -12.68 13.36
C PHE A 944 -41.44 -11.97 13.64
N SER A 945 -40.35 -12.40 13.02
CA SER A 945 -39.03 -11.77 13.17
C SER A 945 -39.02 -10.32 12.68
N ARG A 946 -39.69 -10.01 11.56
CA ARG A 946 -39.85 -8.62 11.08
C ARG A 946 -40.66 -7.78 12.06
N ALA A 947 -41.77 -8.30 12.57
CA ALA A 947 -42.60 -7.60 13.57
C ALA A 947 -41.83 -7.32 14.87
N LEU A 948 -40.98 -8.25 15.31
CA LEU A 948 -40.09 -8.04 16.46
C LEU A 948 -39.09 -6.91 16.19
N HIS A 949 -38.44 -6.91 15.02
CA HIS A 949 -37.51 -5.85 14.64
C HIS A 949 -38.19 -4.47 14.54
N ASP A 950 -39.40 -4.39 13.98
CA ASP A 950 -40.18 -3.15 13.89
C ASP A 950 -40.51 -2.58 15.28
N GLN A 951 -40.75 -3.44 16.26
CA GLN A 951 -41.00 -3.06 17.66
C GLN A 951 -39.72 -2.88 18.50
N GLN A 952 -38.54 -2.85 17.87
CA GLN A 952 -37.24 -2.75 18.56
C GLN A 952 -37.02 -3.87 19.59
N GLN A 953 -37.56 -5.06 19.35
CA GLN A 953 -37.31 -6.26 20.14
C GLN A 953 -36.15 -7.05 19.55
N VAL A 954 -35.40 -7.72 20.41
CA VAL A 954 -34.32 -8.64 20.03
C VAL A 954 -34.92 -10.01 19.73
N CYS A 955 -34.56 -10.60 18.59
CA CYS A 955 -35.00 -11.91 18.18
C CYS A 955 -34.38 -13.00 19.07
N PHE A 956 -35.17 -13.99 19.44
CA PHE A 956 -34.68 -15.21 20.09
C PHE A 956 -35.09 -16.40 19.24
N ILE A 957 -34.13 -17.25 18.92
CA ILE A 957 -34.42 -18.53 18.28
C ILE A 957 -34.53 -19.56 19.40
N LEU A 958 -35.70 -20.19 19.53
CA LEU A 958 -35.89 -21.42 20.31
C LEU A 958 -35.28 -22.59 19.51
N SER A 959 -33.97 -22.74 19.56
CA SER A 959 -33.29 -23.98 19.17
C SER A 959 -32.11 -24.31 20.06
#